data_AF-A0A2P8WIR8-F1
#
_entry.id   AF-A0A2P8WIR8-F1
#
_cell.length_a   1.000
_cell.length_b   1.000
_cell.length_c   1.000
_cell.angle_alpha   90.00
_cell.angle_beta   90.00
_cell.angle_gamma   90.00
#
_symmetry.space_group_name_H-M   'P 1'
#
loop_
_entity.id
_entity.type
_entity.pdbx_description
1 polymer ?
#
loop_
_entity_poly.entity_id
_entity_poly.type
_entity_poly.pdbx_seq_one_letter_code
_entity_poly.pdbx_strand_id
1 'polypeptide(L)'
;MAEHTSQPSSSVYDFTPTPVGEKGYKWAQIINAVLTSEYLERLSAILRERSTLPELITVQLYEHLARVYNHKVEITIETQGIEALDLSQPHLSLVSSTGNQQDLPPQVDICLDESNSKAHLKEALLVFFERQDFREEFAKAIGSNLVIWALEEIEAANGENHLETLSAEALKDAISEYINNPDSSEFDTKLNIFGQIYCQDITQTIIEGLNLPACLLQDLEQLLGLRQRPASAIYANLDLAKIFPVPTAIPIASSIKAQLRPELWQRSEDDLAVFTYQSKGNPANFIEHYITNPGDIALLPWEAAEQIINKFGFNTVKLQLIFAARTMAENQPWKNSFTLKATDIINLLGWDRNHNSSIAEKRNMVAAAAFALSCLMVKSVWIEGRGKRKVDASIPVGRMWDVLIDSHGQIDLTTKKIERPEEIYITVSPGGWTKHFLNRAGNKAREALYQFGFLARDILKIDPYHNELALRLAIQLTLDARVRARNQNPYEYKVVHLLEEAFPRRDISLALDDKYKSRDLRRRWDKALTLLEEIGWEIEYDPDTYPEWIRPNSDTPKPKDWRKVKVIERLLQAKLNIRPPHPIPVLLTKLKDPKPQKALAPEPSHLDTLTGDTIKLGRRERGWSRKELAGFLGISQDYVGKLERGDRSVTDELETKLRKLLKLDH
;
A
#
# COMPACT_ATOMS: atom_id res chain seq x y z
N MET A 1 -22.14 69.17 -8.98
CA MET A 1 -22.81 68.96 -10.27
C MET A 1 -21.78 68.95 -11.37
N ALA A 2 -21.45 67.76 -11.87
CA ALA A 2 -20.93 67.48 -13.21
C ALA A 2 -20.58 65.97 -13.20
N GLU A 3 -21.49 65.16 -13.73
CA GLU A 3 -21.24 63.75 -14.01
C GLU A 3 -20.31 63.67 -15.22
N HIS A 4 -19.17 63.00 -15.08
CA HIS A 4 -18.35 62.59 -16.20
C HIS A 4 -18.40 61.07 -16.32
N THR A 5 -19.02 60.66 -17.42
CA THR A 5 -19.17 59.31 -17.96
C THR A 5 -17.81 58.70 -18.30
N SER A 6 -17.55 57.53 -17.73
CA SER A 6 -16.41 56.67 -18.05
C SER A 6 -16.64 55.95 -19.38
N GLN A 7 -15.75 56.15 -20.36
CA GLN A 7 -15.66 55.28 -21.54
C GLN A 7 -14.91 53.98 -21.16
N PRO A 8 -15.45 52.79 -21.47
CA PRO A 8 -14.67 51.56 -21.45
C PRO A 8 -13.97 51.33 -22.79
N SER A 9 -12.76 50.80 -22.67
CA SER A 9 -11.83 50.34 -23.72
C SER A 9 -12.47 49.39 -24.73
N SER A 10 -12.15 49.59 -26.01
CA SER A 10 -12.55 48.79 -27.16
C SER A 10 -12.19 47.31 -27.01
N SER A 11 -13.22 46.47 -26.86
CA SER A 11 -13.18 45.03 -27.13
C SER A 11 -13.04 44.82 -28.64
N VAL A 12 -12.08 44.00 -29.07
CA VAL A 12 -11.88 43.57 -30.46
C VAL A 12 -12.82 42.39 -30.83
N TYR A 13 -13.76 42.03 -29.96
CA TYR A 13 -14.76 40.99 -30.19
C TYR A 13 -16.18 41.56 -30.02
N ASP A 14 -16.59 42.42 -30.94
CA ASP A 14 -18.02 42.65 -31.21
C ASP A 14 -18.42 41.71 -32.37
N PHE A 15 -18.72 40.46 -32.03
CA PHE A 15 -19.48 39.60 -32.93
C PHE A 15 -20.95 40.04 -32.87
N THR A 16 -21.32 41.02 -33.70
CA THR A 16 -22.73 41.11 -34.12
C THR A 16 -23.06 39.80 -34.84
N PRO A 17 -24.02 39.00 -34.38
CA PRO A 17 -24.38 37.76 -35.06
C PRO A 17 -24.93 38.14 -36.43
N THR A 18 -24.17 37.83 -37.47
CA THR A 18 -24.65 37.88 -38.85
C THR A 18 -25.89 36.99 -38.89
N PRO A 19 -27.05 37.47 -39.38
CA PRO A 19 -28.24 36.64 -39.44
C PRO A 19 -27.94 35.45 -40.35
N VAL A 20 -27.84 34.28 -39.73
CA VAL A 20 -27.72 33.00 -40.43
C VAL A 20 -28.99 32.86 -41.27
N GLY A 21 -28.90 33.04 -42.59
CA GLY A 21 -30.05 32.91 -43.49
C GLY A 21 -30.71 31.54 -43.36
N GLU A 22 -31.94 31.36 -43.88
CA GLU A 22 -32.72 30.11 -43.80
C GLU A 22 -31.91 28.85 -44.17
N LYS A 23 -30.93 28.99 -45.09
CA LYS A 23 -29.97 27.93 -45.43
C LYS A 23 -29.16 27.46 -44.22
N GLY A 24 -28.54 28.37 -43.45
CA GLY A 24 -27.69 28.00 -42.31
C GLY A 24 -28.44 27.38 -41.13
N TYR A 25 -29.72 27.72 -40.93
CA TYR A 25 -30.56 27.03 -39.94
C TYR A 25 -30.87 25.59 -40.36
N LYS A 26 -31.18 25.36 -41.65
CA LYS A 26 -31.37 24.02 -42.23
C LYS A 26 -30.10 23.18 -42.11
N TRP A 27 -28.92 23.77 -42.38
CA TRP A 27 -27.62 23.11 -42.24
C TRP A 27 -27.30 22.67 -40.82
N ALA A 28 -27.54 23.55 -39.83
CA ALA A 28 -27.31 23.22 -38.43
C ALA A 28 -28.20 22.07 -37.93
N GLN A 29 -29.44 21.97 -38.42
CA GLN A 29 -30.33 20.85 -38.10
C GLN A 29 -29.83 19.53 -38.69
N ILE A 30 -29.33 19.54 -39.93
CA ILE A 30 -28.78 18.36 -40.61
C ILE A 30 -27.51 17.88 -39.89
N ILE A 31 -26.59 18.79 -39.54
CA ILE A 31 -25.36 18.45 -38.81
C ILE A 31 -25.70 17.76 -37.49
N ASN A 32 -26.64 18.28 -36.71
CA ASN A 32 -27.04 17.65 -35.45
C ASN A 32 -27.77 16.31 -35.65
N ALA A 33 -28.46 16.10 -36.78
CA ALA A 33 -29.15 14.85 -37.10
C ALA A 33 -28.19 13.74 -37.59
N VAL A 34 -27.01 14.12 -38.10
CA VAL A 34 -25.96 13.21 -38.57
C VAL A 34 -24.94 12.91 -37.46
N LEU A 35 -24.52 13.93 -36.69
CA LEU A 35 -23.56 13.80 -35.58
C LEU A 35 -24.19 13.19 -34.32
N THR A 36 -24.65 11.94 -34.43
CA THR A 36 -25.12 11.17 -33.28
C THR A 36 -23.97 10.79 -32.34
N SER A 37 -24.28 10.44 -31.09
CA SER A 37 -23.26 9.98 -30.13
C SER A 37 -22.50 8.75 -30.66
N GLU A 38 -23.19 7.84 -31.36
CA GLU A 38 -22.60 6.65 -31.97
C GLU A 38 -21.64 7.02 -33.11
N TYR A 39 -22.01 8.01 -33.93
CA TYR A 39 -21.16 8.51 -34.99
C TYR A 39 -19.89 9.18 -34.41
N LEU A 40 -20.01 10.02 -33.38
CA LEU A 40 -18.87 10.68 -32.75
C LEU A 40 -17.90 9.69 -32.09
N GLU A 41 -18.43 8.62 -31.51
CA GLU A 41 -17.61 7.52 -30.97
C GLU A 41 -16.83 6.80 -32.08
N ARG A 42 -17.51 6.46 -33.19
CA ARG A 42 -16.86 5.87 -34.37
C ARG A 42 -15.83 6.81 -34.99
N LEU A 43 -16.14 8.10 -35.14
CA LEU A 43 -15.23 9.10 -35.69
C LEU A 43 -13.99 9.27 -34.81
N SER A 44 -14.15 9.24 -33.48
CA SER A 44 -13.01 9.33 -32.55
C SER A 44 -12.08 8.11 -32.69
N ALA A 45 -12.65 6.90 -32.88
CA ALA A 45 -11.85 5.71 -33.17
C ALA A 45 -11.12 5.81 -34.52
N ILE A 46 -11.78 6.33 -35.57
CA ILE A 46 -11.16 6.56 -36.88
C ILE A 46 -10.03 7.60 -36.79
N LEU A 47 -10.24 8.72 -36.09
CA LEU A 47 -9.20 9.73 -35.85
C LEU A 47 -8.00 9.15 -35.11
N ARG A 48 -8.25 8.28 -34.13
CA ARG A 48 -7.20 7.59 -33.36
C ARG A 48 -6.38 6.61 -34.20
N GLU A 49 -7.02 5.85 -35.09
CA GLU A 49 -6.38 4.70 -35.75
C GLU A 49 -5.91 4.97 -37.18
N ARG A 50 -6.60 5.84 -37.93
CA ARG A 50 -6.36 6.06 -39.37
C ARG A 50 -5.81 7.42 -39.72
N SER A 51 -6.00 8.43 -38.86
CA SER A 51 -5.54 9.79 -39.15
C SER A 51 -4.08 10.02 -38.73
N THR A 52 -3.44 11.02 -39.33
CA THR A 52 -2.11 11.52 -38.91
C THR A 52 -2.14 12.37 -37.63
N LEU A 53 -3.33 12.67 -37.11
CA LEU A 53 -3.53 13.57 -35.97
C LEU A 53 -2.77 13.13 -34.70
N PRO A 54 -2.78 11.84 -34.27
CA PRO A 54 -2.03 11.43 -33.09
C PRO A 54 -0.52 11.66 -33.24
N GLU A 55 0.02 11.43 -34.44
CA GLU A 55 1.45 11.61 -34.72
C GLU A 55 1.82 13.10 -34.68
N LEU A 56 1.02 13.95 -35.33
CA LEU A 56 1.24 15.39 -35.39
C LEU A 56 1.19 16.03 -33.99
N ILE A 57 0.18 15.68 -33.19
CA ILE A 57 0.06 16.18 -31.81
C ILE A 57 1.24 15.68 -30.96
N THR A 58 1.64 14.42 -31.11
CA THR A 58 2.79 13.86 -30.37
C THR A 58 4.07 14.64 -30.64
N VAL A 59 4.35 14.98 -31.90
CA VAL A 59 5.53 15.77 -32.28
C VAL A 59 5.47 17.16 -31.66
N GLN A 60 4.34 17.87 -31.78
CA GLN A 60 4.19 19.21 -31.23
C GLN A 60 4.27 19.23 -29.70
N LEU A 61 3.64 18.27 -29.01
CA LEU A 61 3.72 18.12 -27.56
C LEU A 61 5.15 17.83 -27.11
N TYR A 62 5.85 16.91 -27.76
CA TYR A 62 7.25 16.60 -27.43
C TYR A 62 8.14 17.84 -27.55
N GLU A 63 8.05 18.55 -28.67
CA GLU A 63 8.84 19.76 -28.88
C GLU A 63 8.58 20.82 -27.81
N HIS A 64 7.33 21.01 -27.40
CA HIS A 64 6.97 21.97 -26.38
C HIS A 64 7.45 21.52 -24.99
N LEU A 65 7.21 20.26 -24.61
CA LEU A 65 7.59 19.70 -23.31
C LEU A 65 9.10 19.64 -23.13
N ALA A 66 9.85 19.23 -24.16
CA ALA A 66 11.31 19.20 -24.12
C ALA A 66 11.89 20.62 -23.94
N ARG A 67 11.34 21.62 -24.63
CA ARG A 67 11.74 23.04 -24.45
C ARG A 67 11.51 23.52 -23.02
N VAL A 68 10.32 23.25 -22.46
CA VAL A 68 9.98 23.64 -21.08
C VAL A 68 10.84 22.90 -20.06
N TYR A 69 11.11 21.61 -20.29
CA TYR A 69 11.98 20.81 -19.43
C TYR A 69 13.39 21.39 -19.38
N ASN A 70 14.02 21.62 -20.55
CA ASN A 70 15.35 22.21 -20.63
C ASN A 70 15.42 23.55 -19.90
N HIS A 71 14.43 24.42 -20.12
CA HIS A 71 14.37 25.71 -19.43
C HIS A 71 14.23 25.58 -17.91
N LYS A 72 13.43 24.62 -17.41
CA LYS A 72 13.32 24.38 -15.96
C LYS A 72 14.57 23.77 -15.36
N VAL A 73 15.30 22.92 -16.08
CA VAL A 73 16.60 22.41 -15.63
C VAL A 73 17.60 23.57 -15.49
N GLU A 74 17.68 24.46 -16.48
CA GLU A 74 18.52 25.65 -16.44
C GLU A 74 18.20 26.53 -15.22
N ILE A 75 16.93 26.88 -15.01
CA ILE A 75 16.49 27.66 -13.85
C ILE A 75 16.84 26.97 -12.53
N THR A 76 16.68 25.64 -12.45
CA THR A 76 16.98 24.88 -11.22
C THR A 76 18.47 24.92 -10.91
N ILE A 77 19.33 24.80 -11.93
CA ILE A 77 20.78 24.96 -11.78
C ILE A 77 21.13 26.38 -11.32
N GLU A 78 20.53 27.40 -11.90
CA GLU A 78 20.78 28.82 -11.55
C GLU A 78 20.33 29.16 -10.12
N THR A 79 19.21 28.60 -9.66
CA THR A 79 18.59 28.98 -8.38
C THR A 79 19.00 28.11 -7.20
N GLN A 80 19.19 26.80 -7.42
CA GLN A 80 19.43 25.81 -6.36
C GLN A 80 20.77 25.08 -6.49
N GLY A 81 21.50 25.29 -7.60
CA GLY A 81 22.74 24.61 -7.89
C GLY A 81 22.53 23.18 -8.43
N ILE A 82 23.62 22.58 -8.90
CA ILE A 82 23.61 21.26 -9.56
C ILE A 82 23.20 20.13 -8.58
N GLU A 83 23.44 20.31 -7.28
CA GLU A 83 23.08 19.34 -6.24
C GLU A 83 21.57 19.10 -6.12
N ALA A 84 20.74 20.00 -6.64
CA ALA A 84 19.29 19.84 -6.68
C ALA A 84 18.81 18.86 -7.78
N LEU A 85 19.68 18.50 -8.72
CA LEU A 85 19.38 17.56 -9.79
C LEU A 85 19.80 16.14 -9.40
N ASP A 86 18.96 15.16 -9.73
CA ASP A 86 19.30 13.75 -9.60
C ASP A 86 20.20 13.30 -10.76
N LEU A 87 21.51 13.53 -10.64
CA LEU A 87 22.51 13.12 -11.62
C LEU A 87 22.66 11.59 -11.77
N SER A 88 21.89 10.79 -11.02
CA SER A 88 21.82 9.34 -11.23
C SER A 88 20.94 8.95 -12.42
N GLN A 89 20.17 9.91 -12.95
CA GLN A 89 19.28 9.69 -14.08
C GLN A 89 20.06 9.66 -15.42
N PRO A 90 19.73 8.75 -16.34
CA PRO A 90 20.48 8.52 -17.58
C PRO A 90 20.38 9.69 -18.58
N HIS A 91 19.35 10.53 -18.48
CA HIS A 91 19.14 11.69 -19.36
C HIS A 91 19.89 12.95 -18.91
N LEU A 92 20.60 12.92 -17.78
CA LEU A 92 21.42 14.02 -17.27
C LEU A 92 22.89 13.57 -17.20
N SER A 93 23.77 14.23 -17.95
CA SER A 93 25.21 13.95 -17.93
C SER A 93 26.02 15.21 -17.64
N LEU A 94 27.08 15.07 -16.84
CA LEU A 94 27.91 16.20 -16.44
C LEU A 94 29.11 16.30 -17.38
N VAL A 95 29.20 17.39 -18.13
CA VAL A 95 30.33 17.62 -19.04
C VAL A 95 31.50 18.14 -18.22
N SER A 96 32.43 17.24 -17.88
CA SER A 96 33.73 17.66 -17.33
C SER A 96 34.58 18.26 -18.45
N SER A 97 34.92 19.54 -18.32
CA SER A 97 35.78 20.26 -19.26
C SER A 97 37.20 19.67 -19.24
N THR A 98 37.44 18.73 -20.15
CA THR A 98 38.78 18.20 -20.42
C THR A 98 39.53 19.18 -21.33
N GLY A 99 40.06 20.25 -20.75
CA GLY A 99 41.03 21.12 -21.42
C GLY A 99 41.04 22.56 -20.92
N ASN A 100 42.07 22.92 -20.13
CA ASN A 100 42.60 24.27 -19.85
C ASN A 100 41.69 25.51 -20.03
N GLN A 101 40.45 25.46 -19.53
CA GLN A 101 39.63 26.64 -19.28
C GLN A 101 39.00 26.47 -17.90
N GLN A 102 39.63 27.06 -16.90
CA GLN A 102 39.32 26.90 -15.47
C GLN A 102 38.19 27.82 -14.96
N ASP A 103 37.45 28.51 -15.83
CA ASP A 103 36.45 29.51 -15.42
C ASP A 103 35.03 29.32 -16.01
N LEU A 104 34.68 28.12 -16.49
CA LEU A 104 33.30 27.83 -16.92
C LEU A 104 32.55 27.03 -15.85
N PRO A 105 31.31 27.42 -15.48
CA PRO A 105 30.48 26.65 -14.56
C PRO A 105 30.24 25.23 -15.12
N PRO A 106 30.03 24.22 -14.26
CA PRO A 106 29.81 22.86 -14.72
C PRO A 106 28.53 22.81 -15.55
N GLN A 107 28.64 22.33 -16.79
CA GLN A 107 27.54 22.29 -17.74
C GLN A 107 26.88 20.90 -17.68
N VAL A 108 25.57 20.87 -17.45
CA VAL A 108 24.76 19.64 -17.50
C VAL A 108 24.25 19.51 -18.94
N ASP A 109 24.57 18.38 -19.58
CA ASP A 109 24.05 18.03 -20.90
C ASP A 109 22.82 17.12 -20.73
N ILE A 110 21.74 17.51 -21.40
CA ILE A 110 20.43 16.84 -21.31
C ILE A 110 20.26 15.96 -22.55
N CYS A 111 20.35 14.66 -22.37
CA CYS A 111 20.20 13.68 -23.45
C CYS A 111 18.80 13.05 -23.39
N LEU A 112 17.83 13.66 -24.07
CA LEU A 112 16.48 13.10 -24.20
C LEU A 112 16.45 12.07 -25.33
N ASP A 113 16.00 10.85 -25.04
CA ASP A 113 15.70 9.86 -26.08
C ASP A 113 14.38 10.22 -26.76
N GLU A 114 14.48 10.98 -27.85
CA GLU A 114 13.34 11.47 -28.62
C GLU A 114 12.41 10.34 -29.09
N SER A 115 12.94 9.17 -29.45
CA SER A 115 12.12 8.07 -29.96
C SER A 115 11.28 7.46 -28.84
N ASN A 116 11.89 7.21 -27.67
CA ASN A 116 11.19 6.66 -26.52
C ASN A 116 10.20 7.66 -25.91
N SER A 117 10.58 8.94 -25.78
CA SER A 117 9.67 9.98 -25.28
C SER A 117 8.47 10.19 -26.20
N LYS A 118 8.66 10.23 -27.52
CA LYS A 118 7.54 10.33 -28.47
C LYS A 118 6.64 9.10 -28.43
N ALA A 119 7.20 7.89 -28.35
CA ALA A 119 6.40 6.67 -28.23
C ALA A 119 5.55 6.70 -26.95
N HIS A 120 6.12 7.12 -25.82
CA HIS A 120 5.41 7.26 -24.56
C HIS A 120 4.31 8.33 -24.62
N LEU A 121 4.59 9.51 -25.18
CA LEU A 121 3.60 10.57 -25.36
C LEU A 121 2.45 10.14 -26.28
N LYS A 122 2.76 9.41 -27.36
CA LYS A 122 1.76 8.86 -28.27
C LYS A 122 0.81 7.91 -27.54
N GLU A 123 1.34 7.03 -26.69
CA GLU A 123 0.51 6.12 -25.88
C GLU A 123 -0.39 6.88 -24.89
N ALA A 124 0.12 7.93 -24.23
CA ALA A 124 -0.71 8.86 -23.44
C ALA A 124 -1.85 9.47 -24.26
N LEU A 125 -1.51 9.93 -25.45
CA LEU A 125 -2.43 10.64 -26.32
C LEU A 125 -3.56 9.73 -26.81
N LEU A 126 -3.31 8.44 -27.03
CA LEU A 126 -4.35 7.50 -27.45
C LEU A 126 -5.51 7.42 -26.45
N VAL A 127 -5.24 7.56 -25.15
CA VAL A 127 -6.28 7.60 -24.10
C VAL A 127 -7.11 8.89 -24.18
N PHE A 128 -6.48 10.01 -24.57
CA PHE A 128 -7.18 11.30 -24.73
C PHE A 128 -8.28 11.23 -25.79
N PHE A 129 -8.08 10.50 -26.89
CA PHE A 129 -9.10 10.30 -27.93
C PHE A 129 -10.34 9.52 -27.46
N GLU A 130 -10.25 8.79 -26.34
CA GLU A 130 -11.38 8.00 -25.82
C GLU A 130 -12.35 8.84 -24.97
N ARG A 131 -11.93 10.03 -24.52
CA ARG A 131 -12.65 10.84 -23.53
C ARG A 131 -13.86 11.58 -24.13
N GLN A 132 -14.84 11.86 -23.27
CA GLN A 132 -16.09 12.51 -23.67
C GLN A 132 -15.89 13.97 -24.10
N ASP A 133 -14.99 14.69 -23.43
CA ASP A 133 -14.65 16.08 -23.76
C ASP A 133 -14.02 16.19 -25.16
N PHE A 134 -13.09 15.28 -25.50
CA PHE A 134 -12.56 15.20 -26.86
C PHE A 134 -13.66 14.98 -27.90
N ARG A 135 -14.64 14.11 -27.60
CA ARG A 135 -15.76 13.82 -28.50
C ARG A 135 -16.66 15.04 -28.71
N GLU A 136 -17.00 15.74 -27.63
CA GLU A 136 -17.95 16.85 -27.64
C GLU A 136 -17.38 18.12 -28.28
N GLU A 137 -16.07 18.35 -28.13
CA GLU A 137 -15.40 19.55 -28.63
C GLU A 137 -14.75 19.30 -30.00
N PHE A 138 -13.79 18.39 -30.09
CA PHE A 138 -12.97 18.22 -31.29
C PHE A 138 -13.57 17.26 -32.31
N ALA A 139 -14.03 16.07 -31.88
CA ALA A 139 -14.64 15.13 -32.83
C ALA A 139 -15.92 15.71 -33.44
N LYS A 140 -16.70 16.47 -32.66
CA LYS A 140 -17.88 17.18 -33.15
C LYS A 140 -17.52 18.30 -34.14
N ALA A 141 -16.48 19.09 -33.88
CA ALA A 141 -16.03 20.13 -34.80
C ALA A 141 -15.51 19.54 -36.12
N ILE A 142 -14.64 18.52 -36.06
CA ILE A 142 -14.14 17.78 -37.23
C ILE A 142 -15.30 17.13 -37.99
N GLY A 143 -16.21 16.47 -37.27
CA GLY A 143 -17.41 15.86 -37.85
C GLY A 143 -18.30 16.86 -38.58
N SER A 144 -18.48 18.06 -38.01
CA SER A 144 -19.26 19.12 -38.64
C SER A 144 -18.66 19.56 -39.98
N ASN A 145 -17.34 19.70 -40.05
CA ASN A 145 -16.66 20.06 -41.28
C ASN A 145 -16.66 18.93 -42.32
N LEU A 146 -16.62 17.66 -41.88
CA LEU A 146 -16.81 16.52 -42.78
C LEU A 146 -18.22 16.49 -43.38
N VAL A 147 -19.24 16.86 -42.59
CA VAL A 147 -20.61 17.02 -43.10
C VAL A 147 -20.68 18.14 -44.13
N ILE A 148 -20.09 19.31 -43.84
CA ILE A 148 -20.06 20.43 -44.80
C ILE A 148 -19.36 20.01 -46.09
N TRP A 149 -18.21 19.34 -46.01
CA TRP A 149 -17.53 18.83 -47.19
C TRP A 149 -18.39 17.87 -48.01
N ALA A 150 -19.05 16.89 -47.37
CA ALA A 150 -19.93 15.96 -48.08
C ALA A 150 -21.06 16.68 -48.82
N LEU A 151 -21.58 17.77 -48.25
CA LEU A 151 -22.63 18.58 -48.85
C LEU A 151 -22.14 19.36 -50.08
N GLU A 152 -20.93 19.91 -50.00
CA GLU A 152 -20.28 20.58 -51.13
C GLU A 152 -20.05 19.61 -52.30
N GLU A 153 -19.61 18.37 -52.03
CA GLU A 153 -19.42 17.35 -53.08
C GLU A 153 -20.76 16.91 -53.70
N ILE A 154 -21.80 16.73 -52.90
CA ILE A 154 -23.14 16.38 -53.40
C ILE A 154 -23.69 17.48 -54.31
N GLU A 155 -23.48 18.75 -53.96
CA GLU A 155 -23.90 19.89 -54.80
C GLU A 155 -23.07 20.00 -56.07
N ALA A 156 -21.74 19.81 -55.98
CA ALA A 156 -20.85 19.84 -57.13
C ALA A 156 -21.16 18.73 -58.14
N ALA A 157 -21.53 17.52 -57.68
CA ALA A 157 -21.85 16.39 -58.54
C ALA A 157 -23.22 16.51 -59.25
N ASN A 158 -24.18 17.19 -58.64
CA ASN A 158 -25.59 17.19 -59.09
C ASN A 158 -26.12 18.57 -59.54
N GLY A 159 -25.32 19.63 -59.41
CA GLY A 159 -25.63 21.00 -59.84
C GLY A 159 -26.17 21.91 -58.73
N GLU A 160 -26.02 23.23 -58.92
CA GLU A 160 -26.45 24.26 -57.96
C GLU A 160 -27.95 24.12 -57.63
N ASN A 161 -28.29 24.10 -56.33
CA ASN A 161 -29.62 23.90 -55.75
C ASN A 161 -30.17 22.46 -55.70
N HIS A 162 -29.40 21.42 -56.06
CA HIS A 162 -29.86 20.03 -55.92
C HIS A 162 -30.26 19.68 -54.48
N LEU A 163 -29.51 20.21 -53.51
CA LEU A 163 -29.74 20.03 -52.07
C LEU A 163 -31.10 20.58 -51.56
N GLU A 164 -31.71 21.52 -52.30
CA GLU A 164 -33.01 22.10 -51.93
C GLU A 164 -34.17 21.21 -52.36
N THR A 165 -33.94 20.28 -53.30
CA THR A 165 -34.96 19.37 -53.85
C THR A 165 -35.06 18.04 -53.10
N LEU A 166 -34.08 17.71 -52.27
CA LEU A 166 -34.00 16.47 -51.50
C LEU A 166 -34.76 16.58 -50.15
N SER A 167 -35.39 15.48 -49.75
CA SER A 167 -35.94 15.34 -48.38
C SER A 167 -34.81 15.23 -47.37
N ALA A 168 -35.08 15.55 -46.10
CA ALA A 168 -34.09 15.46 -45.02
C ALA A 168 -33.54 14.03 -44.82
N GLU A 169 -34.36 13.00 -45.09
CA GLU A 169 -33.97 11.59 -45.01
C GLU A 169 -33.06 11.19 -46.17
N ALA A 170 -33.42 11.56 -47.40
CA ALA A 170 -32.59 11.27 -48.58
C ALA A 170 -31.23 12.00 -48.52
N LEU A 171 -31.21 13.22 -47.97
CA LEU A 171 -29.99 13.97 -47.76
C LEU A 171 -29.09 13.33 -46.70
N LYS A 172 -29.67 12.81 -45.61
CA LYS A 172 -28.94 12.08 -44.58
C LYS A 172 -28.30 10.80 -45.12
N ASP A 173 -29.02 10.07 -45.96
CA ASP A 173 -28.51 8.85 -46.61
C ASP A 173 -27.36 9.19 -47.57
N ALA A 174 -27.50 10.23 -48.39
CA ALA A 174 -26.45 10.70 -49.28
C ALA A 174 -25.18 11.14 -48.52
N ILE A 175 -25.32 11.93 -47.44
CA ILE A 175 -24.19 12.30 -46.57
C ILE A 175 -23.54 11.06 -45.94
N SER A 176 -24.34 10.08 -45.56
CA SER A 176 -23.86 8.84 -44.95
C SER A 176 -22.98 8.03 -45.90
N GLU A 177 -23.21 8.07 -47.22
CA GLU A 177 -22.34 7.40 -48.20
C GLU A 177 -20.92 7.98 -48.23
N TYR A 178 -20.77 9.29 -48.03
CA TYR A 178 -19.45 9.94 -47.98
C TYR A 178 -18.76 9.75 -46.63
N ILE A 179 -19.52 9.84 -45.54
CA ILE A 179 -18.95 9.94 -44.19
C ILE A 179 -18.78 8.56 -43.53
N ASN A 180 -19.64 7.59 -43.84
CA ASN A 180 -19.55 6.23 -43.30
C ASN A 180 -18.75 5.27 -44.19
N ASN A 181 -18.12 5.77 -45.26
CA ASN A 181 -17.23 5.01 -46.14
C ASN A 181 -15.76 5.34 -45.86
N PRO A 182 -15.19 4.78 -44.76
CA PRO A 182 -13.84 5.10 -44.33
C PRO A 182 -12.78 4.60 -45.32
N ASP A 183 -13.10 3.70 -46.25
CA ASP A 183 -12.13 3.13 -47.19
C ASP A 183 -11.96 3.94 -48.48
N SER A 184 -12.64 5.09 -48.58
CA SER A 184 -12.43 6.02 -49.69
C SER A 184 -11.18 6.87 -49.49
N SER A 185 -10.35 6.99 -50.52
CA SER A 185 -9.13 7.80 -50.50
C SER A 185 -9.42 9.30 -50.30
N GLU A 186 -10.59 9.76 -50.72
CA GLU A 186 -11.05 11.14 -50.58
C GLU A 186 -11.36 11.48 -49.12
N PHE A 187 -12.04 10.57 -48.41
CA PHE A 187 -12.31 10.71 -46.99
C PHE A 187 -11.02 10.76 -46.17
N ASP A 188 -10.07 9.84 -46.40
CA ASP A 188 -8.78 9.84 -45.70
C ASP A 188 -7.99 11.13 -45.97
N THR A 189 -8.04 11.67 -47.19
CA THR A 189 -7.39 12.94 -47.53
C THR A 189 -7.99 14.10 -46.73
N LYS A 190 -9.32 14.21 -46.68
CA LYS A 190 -10.01 15.26 -45.93
C LYS A 190 -9.85 15.12 -44.42
N LEU A 191 -9.89 13.90 -43.90
CA LEU A 191 -9.65 13.61 -42.49
C LEU A 191 -8.26 14.08 -42.07
N ASN A 192 -7.24 13.86 -42.89
CA ASN A 192 -5.88 14.34 -42.62
C ASN A 192 -5.76 15.87 -42.71
N ILE A 193 -6.43 16.51 -43.66
CA ILE A 193 -6.47 17.99 -43.75
C ILE A 193 -7.10 18.58 -42.50
N PHE A 194 -8.27 18.08 -42.08
CA PHE A 194 -8.90 18.55 -40.84
C PHE A 194 -8.06 18.22 -39.61
N GLY A 195 -7.42 17.05 -39.57
CA GLY A 195 -6.44 16.72 -38.55
C GLY A 195 -5.33 17.77 -38.44
N GLN A 196 -4.74 18.18 -39.56
CA GLN A 196 -3.71 19.24 -39.58
C GLN A 196 -4.24 20.59 -39.07
N ILE A 197 -5.47 20.96 -39.45
CA ILE A 197 -6.10 22.21 -39.02
C ILE A 197 -6.31 22.21 -37.50
N TYR A 198 -6.89 21.15 -36.95
CA TYR A 198 -7.22 21.06 -35.53
C TYR A 198 -6.05 20.64 -34.64
N CYS A 199 -4.94 20.16 -35.20
CA CYS A 199 -3.79 19.70 -34.44
C CYS A 199 -3.26 20.77 -33.47
N GLN A 200 -3.15 22.02 -33.92
CA GLN A 200 -2.64 23.10 -33.08
C GLN A 200 -3.59 23.41 -31.92
N ASP A 201 -4.89 23.53 -32.19
CA ASP A 201 -5.90 23.81 -31.17
C ASP A 201 -5.99 22.70 -30.11
N ILE A 202 -5.94 21.43 -30.55
CA ILE A 202 -5.92 20.27 -29.66
C ILE A 202 -4.65 20.29 -28.80
N THR A 203 -3.49 20.52 -29.43
CA THR A 203 -2.21 20.58 -28.72
C THR A 203 -2.21 21.70 -27.69
N GLN A 204 -2.70 22.89 -28.06
CA GLN A 204 -2.79 24.04 -27.18
C GLN A 204 -3.71 23.77 -25.98
N THR A 205 -4.86 23.14 -26.22
CA THR A 205 -5.81 22.75 -25.16
C THR A 205 -5.17 21.77 -24.17
N ILE A 206 -4.38 20.81 -24.68
CA ILE A 206 -3.61 19.88 -23.83
C ILE A 206 -2.56 20.65 -23.02
N ILE A 207 -1.79 21.55 -23.65
CA ILE A 207 -0.75 22.37 -22.99
C ILE A 207 -1.34 23.25 -21.89
N GLU A 208 -2.50 23.88 -22.14
CA GLU A 208 -3.21 24.70 -21.17
C GLU A 208 -3.68 23.88 -19.97
N GLY A 209 -4.25 22.69 -20.22
CA GLY A 209 -4.59 21.73 -19.18
C GLY A 209 -3.37 21.32 -18.34
N LEU A 210 -2.20 21.18 -18.96
CA LEU A 210 -0.96 20.81 -18.29
C LEU A 210 -0.43 21.88 -17.31
N ASN A 211 -0.85 23.15 -17.42
CA ASN A 211 -0.38 24.27 -16.58
C ASN A 211 1.14 24.20 -16.31
N LEU A 212 1.91 24.13 -17.40
CA LEU A 212 3.36 23.92 -17.39
C LEU A 212 4.16 24.88 -16.47
N PRO A 213 3.76 26.15 -16.26
CA PRO A 213 4.43 27.02 -15.29
C PRO A 213 4.46 26.44 -13.87
N ALA A 214 3.35 25.85 -13.40
CA ALA A 214 3.20 25.28 -12.07
C ALA A 214 3.69 23.82 -11.95
N CYS A 215 4.06 23.19 -13.06
CA CYS A 215 4.49 21.80 -13.13
C CYS A 215 5.89 21.62 -12.50
N LEU A 216 6.08 20.63 -11.64
CA LEU A 216 7.40 20.34 -11.06
C LEU A 216 8.30 19.68 -12.10
N LEU A 217 9.62 19.79 -11.93
CA LEU A 217 10.59 19.15 -12.82
C LEU A 217 10.34 17.63 -12.92
N GLN A 218 9.98 17.01 -11.81
CA GLN A 218 9.69 15.58 -11.70
C GLN A 218 8.47 15.14 -12.54
N ASP A 219 7.44 15.99 -12.57
CA ASP A 219 6.22 15.74 -13.32
C ASP A 219 6.51 15.82 -14.83
N LEU A 220 7.38 16.75 -15.26
CA LEU A 220 7.83 16.85 -16.65
C LEU A 220 8.67 15.64 -17.07
N GLU A 221 9.56 15.15 -16.20
CA GLU A 221 10.33 13.93 -16.46
C GLU A 221 9.40 12.72 -16.64
N GLN A 222 8.33 12.66 -15.87
CA GLN A 222 7.35 11.59 -15.99
C GLN A 222 6.49 11.74 -17.26
N LEU A 223 6.07 12.96 -17.63
CA LEU A 223 5.35 13.23 -18.88
C LEU A 223 6.17 12.87 -20.12
N LEU A 224 7.49 13.11 -20.08
CA LEU A 224 8.42 12.74 -21.15
C LEU A 224 8.83 11.26 -21.10
N GLY A 225 8.33 10.48 -20.14
CA GLY A 225 8.68 9.07 -19.97
C GLY A 225 10.14 8.84 -19.58
N LEU A 226 10.82 9.84 -19.02
CA LEU A 226 12.23 9.81 -18.61
C LEU A 226 12.42 9.08 -17.27
N ARG A 227 11.39 9.10 -16.41
CA ARG A 227 11.35 8.32 -15.17
C ARG A 227 10.93 6.89 -15.45
N GLN A 228 11.81 6.11 -16.07
CA GLN A 228 11.64 4.67 -16.13
C GLN A 228 12.44 3.99 -15.03
N ARG A 229 11.71 3.24 -14.18
CA ARG A 229 12.16 2.23 -13.21
C ARG A 229 13.32 2.69 -12.31
N PRO A 230 13.16 2.81 -10.97
CA PRO A 230 14.32 3.00 -10.11
C PRO A 230 15.25 1.78 -10.26
N ALA A 231 16.34 1.94 -11.01
CA ALA A 231 17.31 0.88 -11.31
C ALA A 231 18.06 0.39 -10.06
N SER A 232 17.96 1.13 -8.96
CA SER A 232 18.71 0.93 -7.72
C SER A 232 17.86 0.53 -6.50
N ALA A 233 16.53 0.44 -6.61
CA ALA A 233 15.71 0.01 -5.49
C ALA A 233 15.90 -1.49 -5.24
N ILE A 234 16.49 -1.86 -4.10
CA ILE A 234 16.51 -3.25 -3.62
C ILE A 234 15.07 -3.62 -3.27
N TYR A 235 14.35 -4.19 -4.23
CA TYR A 235 12.98 -4.66 -4.00
C TYR A 235 13.00 -5.80 -3.00
N ALA A 236 12.22 -5.68 -1.94
CA ALA A 236 12.08 -6.76 -0.99
C ALA A 236 11.23 -7.86 -1.64
N ASN A 237 11.80 -9.06 -1.77
CA ASN A 237 11.02 -10.22 -2.18
C ASN A 237 9.92 -10.50 -1.15
N LEU A 238 8.67 -10.51 -1.60
CA LEU A 238 7.47 -10.76 -0.78
C LEU A 238 7.16 -12.26 -0.62
N ASP A 239 8.16 -13.14 -0.75
CA ASP A 239 7.99 -14.57 -0.52
C ASP A 239 7.80 -14.88 0.98
N LEU A 240 6.56 -14.76 1.43
CA LEU A 240 6.15 -15.19 2.76
C LEU A 240 5.94 -16.71 2.76
N ALA A 241 6.64 -17.38 3.68
CA ALA A 241 6.44 -18.79 3.98
C ALA A 241 4.96 -19.08 4.32
N LYS A 242 4.55 -20.36 4.25
CA LYS A 242 3.17 -20.76 4.59
C LYS A 242 2.75 -20.27 6.00
N ILE A 243 3.70 -20.22 6.93
CA ILE A 243 3.54 -19.63 8.26
C ILE A 243 4.72 -18.70 8.51
N PHE A 244 4.44 -17.47 8.93
CA PHE A 244 5.45 -16.45 9.16
C PHE A 244 5.23 -15.72 10.48
N PRO A 245 6.30 -15.19 11.11
CA PRO A 245 6.19 -14.42 12.33
C PRO A 245 5.53 -13.06 12.07
N VAL A 246 4.65 -12.63 12.96
CA VAL A 246 4.01 -11.32 12.91
C VAL A 246 4.03 -10.68 14.29
N PRO A 247 4.25 -9.36 14.42
CA PRO A 247 4.08 -8.63 15.67
C PRO A 247 2.68 -8.85 16.26
N THR A 248 2.61 -9.26 17.52
CA THR A 248 1.36 -9.36 18.30
C THR A 248 1.43 -8.46 19.54
N ALA A 249 2.20 -7.37 19.38
CA ALA A 249 2.32 -6.31 20.36
C ALA A 249 1.05 -5.46 20.39
N ILE A 250 0.82 -4.78 21.52
CA ILE A 250 -0.39 -3.99 21.72
C ILE A 250 -0.58 -2.89 20.66
N PRO A 251 0.44 -2.14 20.20
CA PRO A 251 0.25 -1.15 19.12
C PRO A 251 -0.35 -1.74 17.84
N ILE A 252 -0.01 -2.98 17.48
CA ILE A 252 -0.56 -3.67 16.30
C ILE A 252 -1.97 -4.17 16.59
N ALA A 253 -2.22 -4.74 17.78
CA ALA A 253 -3.55 -5.20 18.15
C ALA A 253 -4.57 -4.05 18.26
N SER A 254 -4.18 -2.92 18.87
CA SER A 254 -5.04 -1.75 19.00
C SER A 254 -5.27 -1.05 17.67
N SER A 255 -4.27 -0.95 16.79
CA SER A 255 -4.44 -0.37 15.45
C SER A 255 -5.33 -1.22 14.54
N ILE A 256 -5.23 -2.55 14.60
CA ILE A 256 -6.16 -3.44 13.90
C ILE A 256 -7.59 -3.24 14.42
N LYS A 257 -7.76 -3.12 15.74
CA LYS A 257 -9.07 -2.86 16.34
C LYS A 257 -9.62 -1.50 15.91
N ALA A 258 -8.79 -0.46 15.88
CA ALA A 258 -9.17 0.87 15.42
C ALA A 258 -9.65 0.88 13.95
N GLN A 259 -9.07 0.03 13.10
CA GLN A 259 -9.48 -0.10 11.70
C GLN A 259 -10.77 -0.90 11.51
N LEU A 260 -10.99 -1.96 12.30
CA LEU A 260 -12.13 -2.86 12.15
C LEU A 260 -13.37 -2.44 12.95
N ARG A 261 -13.22 -1.44 13.84
CA ARG A 261 -14.24 -0.98 14.78
C ARG A 261 -14.35 0.56 14.72
N PRO A 262 -14.80 1.12 13.58
CA PRO A 262 -14.94 2.58 13.42
C PRO A 262 -15.86 3.20 14.47
N GLU A 263 -16.83 2.45 15.00
CA GLU A 263 -17.75 2.93 16.04
C GLU A 263 -17.11 3.15 17.41
N LEU A 264 -15.85 2.75 17.61
CA LEU A 264 -15.10 2.97 18.84
C LEU A 264 -14.27 4.27 18.81
N TRP A 265 -14.22 4.97 17.68
CA TRP A 265 -13.60 6.29 17.60
C TRP A 265 -14.46 7.34 18.29
N GLN A 266 -13.81 8.29 18.95
CA GLN A 266 -14.46 9.35 19.72
C GLN A 266 -13.93 10.71 19.31
N ARG A 267 -14.81 11.71 19.36
CA ARG A 267 -14.47 13.12 19.17
C ARG A 267 -13.95 13.67 20.50
N SER A 268 -12.69 14.10 20.52
CA SER A 268 -12.05 14.74 21.67
C SER A 268 -12.59 16.15 21.89
N GLU A 269 -12.28 16.75 23.05
CA GLU A 269 -12.58 18.16 23.37
C GLU A 269 -11.95 19.12 22.35
N ASP A 270 -10.77 18.79 21.82
CA ASP A 270 -10.05 19.56 20.80
C ASP A 270 -10.53 19.30 19.35
N ASP A 271 -11.70 18.69 19.17
CA ASP A 271 -12.25 18.32 17.86
C ASP A 271 -11.41 17.31 17.06
N LEU A 272 -10.63 16.48 17.76
CA LEU A 272 -9.78 15.46 17.15
C LEU A 272 -10.42 14.08 17.22
N ALA A 273 -10.17 13.25 16.21
CA ALA A 273 -10.55 11.84 16.24
C ALA A 273 -9.55 11.03 17.06
N VAL A 274 -10.03 10.39 18.13
CA VAL A 274 -9.20 9.60 19.05
C VAL A 274 -9.80 8.22 19.23
N PHE A 275 -8.96 7.20 19.10
CA PHE A 275 -9.28 5.84 19.53
C PHE A 275 -8.37 5.46 20.70
N THR A 276 -8.96 5.04 21.82
CA THR A 276 -8.21 4.69 23.03
C THR A 276 -8.39 3.23 23.39
N TYR A 277 -7.26 2.55 23.59
CA TYR A 277 -7.19 1.20 24.12
C TYR A 277 -6.56 1.23 25.51
N GLN A 278 -7.25 0.70 26.52
CA GLN A 278 -6.75 0.61 27.89
C GLN A 278 -6.59 -0.86 28.32
N SER A 279 -5.50 -1.16 29.02
CA SER A 279 -5.25 -2.51 29.52
C SER A 279 -6.20 -2.89 30.66
N LYS A 280 -6.81 -4.09 30.57
CA LYS A 280 -7.66 -4.64 31.63
C LYS A 280 -6.90 -4.93 32.93
N GLY A 281 -5.59 -5.20 32.86
CA GLY A 281 -4.79 -5.58 34.01
C GLY A 281 -4.09 -4.43 34.73
N ASN A 282 -3.72 -3.39 33.99
CA ASN A 282 -3.08 -2.19 34.53
C ASN A 282 -3.71 -0.94 33.88
N PRO A 283 -4.63 -0.25 34.56
CA PRO A 283 -5.30 0.93 34.01
C PRO A 283 -4.36 2.07 33.60
N ALA A 284 -3.15 2.14 34.16
CA ALA A 284 -2.14 3.14 33.77
C ALA A 284 -1.54 2.86 32.38
N ASN A 285 -1.70 1.64 31.84
CA ASN A 285 -1.24 1.29 30.52
C ASN A 285 -2.34 1.52 29.48
N PHE A 286 -2.09 2.44 28.55
CA PHE A 286 -3.01 2.80 27.48
C PHE A 286 -2.29 3.11 26.17
N ILE A 287 -3.02 2.98 25.06
CA ILE A 287 -2.59 3.36 23.72
C ILE A 287 -3.68 4.25 23.12
N GLU A 288 -3.25 5.34 22.50
CA GLU A 288 -4.11 6.24 21.74
C GLU A 288 -3.70 6.23 20.28
N HIS A 289 -4.70 6.20 19.41
CA HIS A 289 -4.53 6.35 17.97
C HIS A 289 -5.21 7.65 17.52
N TYR A 290 -4.54 8.34 16.61
CA TYR A 290 -5.01 9.59 16.00
C TYR A 290 -4.86 9.51 14.49
N ILE A 291 -5.50 10.43 13.78
CA ILE A 291 -5.43 10.55 12.32
C ILE A 291 -4.70 11.83 11.94
N THR A 292 -3.78 11.72 10.98
CA THR A 292 -3.01 12.85 10.43
C THR A 292 -3.20 13.01 8.94
N ASN A 293 -2.76 14.15 8.42
CA ASN A 293 -2.57 14.33 6.99
C ASN A 293 -1.42 13.42 6.50
N PRO A 294 -1.49 12.82 5.30
CA PRO A 294 -0.33 12.23 4.63
C PRO A 294 0.85 13.21 4.59
N GLY A 295 2.07 12.70 4.76
CA GLY A 295 3.29 13.49 4.66
C GLY A 295 3.59 14.37 5.89
N ASP A 296 2.58 14.79 6.65
CA ASP A 296 2.72 15.60 7.88
C ASP A 296 2.34 14.83 9.17
N ILE A 297 2.71 15.35 10.34
CA ILE A 297 2.33 14.87 11.67
C ILE A 297 1.16 15.69 12.24
N ALA A 298 0.71 16.72 11.51
CA ALA A 298 -0.47 17.51 11.87
C ALA A 298 -1.73 16.63 12.00
N LEU A 299 -2.33 16.68 13.20
CA LEU A 299 -3.57 15.97 13.52
C LEU A 299 -4.74 16.60 12.76
N LEU A 300 -5.63 15.76 12.25
CA LEU A 300 -6.80 16.22 11.50
C LEU A 300 -8.02 16.42 12.42
N PRO A 301 -8.84 17.46 12.17
CA PRO A 301 -10.15 17.61 12.79
C PRO A 301 -11.08 16.43 12.46
N TRP A 302 -12.11 16.21 13.27
CA TRP A 302 -13.02 15.07 13.17
C TRP A 302 -13.55 14.82 11.76
N GLU A 303 -14.07 15.84 11.08
CA GLU A 303 -14.69 15.68 9.75
C GLU A 303 -13.70 15.16 8.68
N ALA A 304 -12.47 15.68 8.69
CA ALA A 304 -11.42 15.23 7.77
C ALA A 304 -10.89 13.84 8.17
N ALA A 305 -10.75 13.59 9.48
CA ALA A 305 -10.33 12.31 10.01
C ALA A 305 -11.36 11.20 9.71
N GLU A 306 -12.65 11.50 9.77
CA GLU A 306 -13.74 10.56 9.49
C GLU A 306 -13.68 10.02 8.06
N GLN A 307 -13.29 10.85 7.08
CA GLN A 307 -13.10 10.40 5.70
C GLN A 307 -11.98 9.34 5.58
N ILE A 308 -10.93 9.45 6.39
CA ILE A 308 -9.84 8.46 6.43
C ILE A 308 -10.29 7.22 7.21
N ILE A 309 -11.01 7.41 8.33
CA ILE A 309 -11.55 6.30 9.12
C ILE A 309 -12.47 5.42 8.27
N ASN A 310 -13.29 6.03 7.42
CA ASN A 310 -14.18 5.32 6.49
C ASN A 310 -13.43 4.54 5.39
N LYS A 311 -12.15 4.84 5.14
CA LYS A 311 -11.29 4.07 4.22
C LYS A 311 -10.67 2.84 4.90
N PHE A 312 -10.68 2.76 6.23
CA PHE A 312 -10.18 1.58 6.93
C PHE A 312 -11.10 0.38 6.76
N GLY A 313 -10.50 -0.81 6.72
CA GLY A 313 -11.24 -2.05 6.63
C GLY A 313 -10.32 -3.27 6.55
N PHE A 314 -10.83 -4.36 6.01
CA PHE A 314 -10.05 -5.60 5.92
C PHE A 314 -8.83 -5.48 5.00
N ASN A 315 -8.91 -4.66 3.96
CA ASN A 315 -7.80 -4.49 3.03
C ASN A 315 -6.62 -3.77 3.71
N THR A 316 -6.89 -2.73 4.50
CA THR A 316 -5.87 -2.02 5.28
C THR A 316 -5.28 -2.93 6.35
N VAL A 317 -6.10 -3.74 7.03
CA VAL A 317 -5.62 -4.69 8.06
C VAL A 317 -4.74 -5.79 7.46
N LYS A 318 -5.15 -6.40 6.35
CA LYS A 318 -4.32 -7.40 5.66
C LYS A 318 -3.00 -6.81 5.20
N LEU A 319 -3.02 -5.61 4.63
CA LEU A 319 -1.82 -4.90 4.22
C LEU A 319 -0.91 -4.58 5.42
N GLN A 320 -1.48 -4.15 6.55
CA GLN A 320 -0.73 -3.95 7.78
C GLN A 320 -0.09 -5.25 8.29
N LEU A 321 -0.77 -6.40 8.20
CA LEU A 321 -0.19 -7.69 8.57
C LEU A 321 0.99 -8.06 7.67
N ILE A 322 0.94 -7.71 6.38
CA ILE A 322 2.05 -7.88 5.43
C ILE A 322 3.24 -6.99 5.82
N PHE A 323 3.00 -5.70 6.08
CA PHE A 323 4.05 -4.78 6.54
C PHE A 323 4.69 -5.27 7.83
N ALA A 324 3.87 -5.71 8.79
CA ALA A 324 4.31 -6.21 10.08
C ALA A 324 5.13 -7.50 9.94
N ALA A 325 4.75 -8.40 9.04
CA ALA A 325 5.51 -9.62 8.73
C ALA A 325 6.89 -9.32 8.13
N ARG A 326 6.96 -8.39 7.17
CA ARG A 326 8.23 -7.95 6.57
C ARG A 326 9.14 -7.27 7.58
N THR A 327 8.57 -6.40 8.41
CA THR A 327 9.27 -5.74 9.53
C THR A 327 9.90 -6.77 10.48
N MET A 328 9.26 -7.90 10.72
CA MET A 328 9.79 -8.98 11.58
C MET A 328 10.96 -9.75 10.98
N ALA A 329 11.15 -9.71 9.66
CA ALA A 329 12.28 -10.37 9.01
C ALA A 329 13.60 -9.61 9.25
N GLU A 330 13.55 -8.37 9.73
CA GLU A 330 14.70 -7.53 9.95
C GLU A 330 15.20 -7.53 11.41
N ASN A 331 16.51 -7.32 11.59
CA ASN A 331 17.12 -7.27 12.92
C ASN A 331 16.88 -5.94 13.65
N GLN A 332 16.81 -4.83 12.91
CA GLN A 332 16.61 -3.47 13.44
C GLN A 332 15.52 -2.74 12.62
N PRO A 333 14.25 -3.13 12.77
CA PRO A 333 13.16 -2.64 11.93
C PRO A 333 12.93 -1.12 11.97
N TRP A 334 13.38 -0.43 13.03
CA TRP A 334 13.22 1.02 13.17
C TRP A 334 14.26 1.86 12.40
N LYS A 335 15.17 1.22 11.64
CA LYS A 335 16.21 1.93 10.87
C LYS A 335 16.08 1.77 9.36
N ASN A 336 15.54 0.66 8.89
CA ASN A 336 15.48 0.39 7.47
C ASN A 336 14.05 0.58 6.96
N SER A 337 13.97 0.93 5.69
CA SER A 337 12.75 0.89 4.90
C SER A 337 12.82 -0.27 3.91
N PHE A 338 11.67 -0.71 3.43
CA PHE A 338 11.59 -1.72 2.38
C PHE A 338 10.53 -1.32 1.35
N THR A 339 10.78 -1.66 0.08
CA THR A 339 9.86 -1.36 -1.03
C THR A 339 9.18 -2.64 -1.50
N LEU A 340 7.85 -2.59 -1.62
CA LEU A 340 6.99 -3.67 -2.09
C LEU A 340 6.30 -3.28 -3.39
N LYS A 341 6.08 -4.25 -4.29
CA LYS A 341 5.27 -4.05 -5.49
C LYS A 341 3.80 -4.34 -5.17
N ALA A 342 2.89 -3.53 -5.71
CA ALA A 342 1.46 -3.76 -5.56
C ALA A 342 1.04 -5.08 -6.21
N THR A 343 1.64 -5.47 -7.34
CA THR A 343 1.37 -6.76 -8.00
C THR A 343 1.67 -7.96 -7.08
N ASP A 344 2.78 -7.93 -6.32
CA ASP A 344 3.13 -9.02 -5.39
C ASP A 344 2.14 -9.09 -4.21
N ILE A 345 1.68 -7.93 -3.74
CA ILE A 345 0.66 -7.83 -2.68
C ILE A 345 -0.68 -8.40 -3.18
N ILE A 346 -1.10 -8.07 -4.41
CA ILE A 346 -2.34 -8.57 -5.02
C ILE A 346 -2.34 -10.11 -5.09
N ASN A 347 -1.21 -10.69 -5.52
CA ASN A 347 -1.04 -12.15 -5.57
C ASN A 347 -1.08 -12.78 -4.17
N LEU A 348 -0.45 -12.16 -3.18
CA LEU A 348 -0.45 -12.66 -1.81
C LEU A 348 -1.86 -12.62 -1.17
N LEU A 349 -2.64 -11.58 -1.47
CA LEU A 349 -4.02 -11.42 -1.01
C LEU A 349 -5.01 -12.35 -1.73
N GLY A 350 -4.59 -13.03 -2.80
CA GLY A 350 -5.44 -13.90 -3.61
C GLY A 350 -6.43 -13.14 -4.50
N TRP A 351 -6.16 -11.86 -4.78
CA TRP A 351 -7.01 -11.01 -5.62
C TRP A 351 -6.81 -11.26 -7.11
N ASP A 352 -5.74 -11.96 -7.49
CA ASP A 352 -5.47 -12.48 -8.82
C ASP A 352 -6.66 -13.28 -9.38
N ARG A 353 -7.36 -14.03 -8.52
CA ARG A 353 -8.51 -14.86 -8.87
C ARG A 353 -9.82 -14.09 -9.09
N ASN A 354 -9.88 -12.82 -8.70
CA ASN A 354 -11.08 -12.01 -8.87
C ASN A 354 -11.07 -11.35 -10.26
N HIS A 355 -11.92 -11.80 -11.18
CA HIS A 355 -11.99 -11.26 -12.54
C HIS A 355 -12.88 -10.00 -12.66
N ASN A 356 -13.56 -9.58 -11.59
CA ASN A 356 -14.51 -8.46 -11.65
C ASN A 356 -13.86 -7.07 -11.64
N SER A 357 -12.56 -6.98 -11.33
CA SER A 357 -11.82 -5.71 -11.26
C SER A 357 -10.54 -5.79 -12.08
N SER A 358 -10.19 -4.69 -12.72
CA SER A 358 -8.96 -4.60 -13.50
C SER A 358 -7.71 -4.65 -12.60
N ILE A 359 -6.57 -5.04 -13.16
CA ILE A 359 -5.30 -5.06 -12.39
C ILE A 359 -4.95 -3.64 -11.91
N ALA A 360 -5.21 -2.62 -12.73
CA ALA A 360 -5.01 -1.21 -12.38
C ALA A 360 -5.87 -0.78 -11.18
N GLU A 361 -7.16 -1.14 -11.17
CA GLU A 361 -8.04 -0.89 -10.01
C GLU A 361 -7.52 -1.56 -8.74
N LYS A 362 -7.09 -2.82 -8.84
CA LYS A 362 -6.51 -3.55 -7.69
C LYS A 362 -5.26 -2.87 -7.15
N ARG A 363 -4.38 -2.36 -8.03
CA ARG A 363 -3.20 -1.59 -7.63
C ARG A 363 -3.60 -0.30 -6.91
N ASN A 364 -4.56 0.45 -7.46
CA ASN A 364 -5.11 1.65 -6.83
C ASN A 364 -5.73 1.35 -5.45
N MET A 365 -6.40 0.20 -5.29
CA MET A 365 -6.91 -0.23 -3.98
C MET A 365 -5.79 -0.50 -2.98
N VAL A 366 -4.68 -1.11 -3.40
CA VAL A 366 -3.51 -1.32 -2.54
C VAL A 366 -2.89 0.03 -2.15
N ALA A 367 -2.74 0.96 -3.10
CA ALA A 367 -2.24 2.30 -2.83
C ALA A 367 -3.14 3.07 -1.84
N ALA A 368 -4.46 3.04 -2.05
CA ALA A 368 -5.43 3.67 -1.15
C ALA A 368 -5.37 3.08 0.27
N ALA A 369 -5.18 1.75 0.39
CA ALA A 369 -5.01 1.11 1.68
C ALA A 369 -3.68 1.49 2.35
N ALA A 370 -2.59 1.56 1.59
CA ALA A 370 -1.28 1.97 2.06
C ALA A 370 -1.28 3.43 2.56
N PHE A 371 -1.99 4.29 1.83
CA PHE A 371 -2.24 5.68 2.18
C PHE A 371 -3.00 5.80 3.51
N ALA A 372 -4.09 5.05 3.68
CA ALA A 372 -4.84 5.09 4.93
C ALA A 372 -3.97 4.66 6.13
N LEU A 373 -3.09 3.66 5.94
CA LEU A 373 -2.16 3.22 6.98
C LEU A 373 -1.10 4.25 7.36
N SER A 374 -0.69 5.14 6.44
CA SER A 374 0.30 6.18 6.74
C SER A 374 -0.28 7.33 7.57
N CYS A 375 -1.59 7.53 7.51
CA CYS A 375 -2.32 8.53 8.31
C CYS A 375 -2.53 8.11 9.77
N LEU A 376 -2.20 6.87 10.15
CA LEU A 376 -2.45 6.36 11.50
C LEU A 376 -1.28 6.65 12.45
N MET A 377 -1.55 7.45 13.48
CA MET A 377 -0.62 7.73 14.56
C MET A 377 -0.83 6.80 15.75
N VAL A 378 0.20 6.67 16.58
CA VAL A 378 0.18 5.92 17.83
C VAL A 378 0.92 6.69 18.91
N LYS A 379 0.33 6.68 20.10
CA LYS A 379 0.96 7.07 21.36
C LYS A 379 0.74 5.93 22.33
N SER A 380 1.78 5.50 23.03
CA SER A 380 1.63 4.47 24.06
C SER A 380 2.25 4.91 25.37
N VAL A 381 1.51 4.69 26.45
CA VAL A 381 2.04 4.66 27.80
C VAL A 381 1.95 3.22 28.24
N TRP A 382 3.08 2.52 28.26
CA TRP A 382 3.08 1.07 28.49
C TRP A 382 4.27 0.62 29.32
N ILE A 383 4.01 0.27 30.57
CA ILE A 383 5.01 -0.30 31.48
C ILE A 383 4.68 -1.76 31.72
N GLU A 384 5.58 -2.65 31.31
CA GLU A 384 5.41 -4.10 31.42
C GLU A 384 6.32 -4.68 32.51
N GLY A 385 5.81 -5.59 33.32
CA GLY A 385 6.57 -6.29 34.37
C GLY A 385 6.16 -5.93 35.80
N ARG A 386 6.80 -6.59 36.79
CA ARG A 386 6.49 -6.44 38.22
C ARG A 386 7.76 -6.14 39.04
N GLY A 387 7.62 -5.36 40.11
CA GLY A 387 8.71 -5.02 41.03
C GLY A 387 9.84 -4.23 40.37
N LYS A 388 11.10 -4.66 40.56
CA LYS A 388 12.30 -4.04 39.98
C LYS A 388 12.56 -4.43 38.51
N ARG A 389 11.75 -5.32 37.93
CA ARG A 389 11.88 -5.80 36.54
C ARG A 389 10.77 -5.19 35.67
N LYS A 390 10.73 -3.86 35.61
CA LYS A 390 9.82 -3.10 34.75
C LYS A 390 10.56 -2.69 33.48
N VAL A 391 9.89 -2.82 32.34
CA VAL A 391 10.35 -2.33 31.04
C VAL A 391 9.38 -1.23 30.63
N ASP A 392 9.91 -0.06 30.34
CA ASP A 392 9.14 1.05 29.80
C ASP A 392 9.14 0.97 28.27
N ALA A 393 7.99 0.66 27.70
CA ALA A 393 7.73 0.63 26.26
C ALA A 393 6.84 1.81 25.84
N SER A 394 6.82 2.89 26.62
CA SER A 394 6.10 4.10 26.27
C SER A 394 6.76 4.79 25.09
N ILE A 395 5.94 5.29 24.17
CA ILE A 395 6.38 6.05 23.00
C ILE A 395 5.61 7.36 22.93
N PRO A 396 6.28 8.47 22.58
CA PRO A 396 5.59 9.70 22.23
C PRO A 396 4.74 9.48 20.97
N VAL A 397 3.87 10.45 20.67
CA VAL A 397 3.05 10.45 19.46
C VAL A 397 3.95 10.30 18.23
N GLY A 398 3.73 9.25 17.44
CA GLY A 398 4.48 8.95 16.23
C GLY A 398 3.68 8.11 15.24
N ARG A 399 4.15 7.98 13.99
CA ARG A 399 3.46 7.18 12.96
C ARG A 399 3.50 5.70 13.32
N MET A 400 2.43 4.97 12.98
CA MET A 400 2.45 3.51 12.95
C MET A 400 3.31 3.02 11.79
N TRP A 401 3.07 3.57 10.61
CA TRP A 401 3.77 3.30 9.37
C TRP A 401 4.01 4.61 8.65
N ASP A 402 5.22 4.80 8.14
CA ASP A 402 5.50 5.86 7.19
C ASP A 402 5.61 5.25 5.80
N VAL A 403 4.82 5.75 4.85
CA VAL A 403 4.63 5.11 3.55
C VAL A 403 4.78 6.14 2.44
N LEU A 404 5.68 5.83 1.50
CA LEU A 404 5.82 6.52 0.24
C LEU A 404 5.21 5.64 -0.86
N ILE A 405 4.26 6.21 -1.60
CA ILE A 405 3.60 5.55 -2.73
C ILE A 405 4.15 6.17 -4.00
N ASP A 406 4.73 5.33 -4.84
CA ASP A 406 5.31 5.71 -6.12
C ASP A 406 4.56 4.97 -7.24
N SER A 407 3.68 5.69 -7.92
CA SER A 407 2.84 5.15 -9.00
C SER A 407 3.54 5.30 -10.34
N HIS A 408 3.66 4.20 -11.08
CA HIS A 408 4.26 4.15 -12.41
C HIS A 408 3.21 3.78 -13.45
N GLY A 409 3.29 4.42 -14.60
CA GLY A 409 2.41 4.20 -15.74
C GLY A 409 2.12 5.49 -16.48
N GLN A 410 1.26 5.39 -17.47
CA GLN A 410 0.88 6.51 -18.31
C GLN A 410 0.16 7.61 -17.50
N ILE A 411 0.68 8.82 -17.55
CA ILE A 411 -0.02 10.01 -17.04
C ILE A 411 -1.16 10.34 -18.00
N ASP A 412 -2.35 10.56 -17.45
CA ASP A 412 -3.41 11.23 -18.19
C ASP A 412 -3.06 12.73 -18.30
N LEU A 413 -2.91 13.18 -19.55
CA LEU A 413 -2.48 14.54 -19.90
C LEU A 413 -3.42 15.64 -19.37
N THR A 414 -4.64 15.30 -19.00
CA THR A 414 -5.64 16.26 -18.51
C THR A 414 -5.75 16.24 -16.99
N THR A 415 -5.79 15.05 -16.37
CA THR A 415 -5.93 14.94 -14.91
C THR A 415 -4.58 15.08 -14.19
N LYS A 416 -3.47 15.00 -14.93
CA LYS A 416 -2.08 14.94 -14.41
C LYS A 416 -1.86 13.81 -13.42
N LYS A 417 -2.70 12.77 -13.50
CA LYS A 417 -2.67 11.62 -12.61
C LYS A 417 -2.55 10.35 -13.42
N ILE A 418 -1.91 9.36 -12.81
CA ILE A 418 -1.91 8.00 -13.34
C ILE A 418 -3.17 7.32 -12.84
N GLU A 419 -4.22 7.33 -13.66
CA GLU A 419 -5.47 6.64 -13.32
C GLU A 419 -5.33 5.12 -13.47
N ARG A 420 -4.54 4.67 -14.45
CA ARG A 420 -4.33 3.26 -14.78
C ARG A 420 -2.86 2.86 -14.60
N PRO A 421 -2.39 2.68 -13.35
CA PRO A 421 -0.98 2.40 -13.11
C PRO A 421 -0.57 1.01 -13.62
N GLU A 422 0.52 1.01 -14.37
CA GLU A 422 1.23 -0.19 -14.82
C GLU A 422 1.92 -0.90 -13.66
N GLU A 423 2.32 -0.18 -12.62
CA GLU A 423 2.77 -0.73 -11.35
C GLU A 423 2.70 0.34 -10.25
N ILE A 424 2.59 -0.08 -8.99
CA ILE A 424 2.75 0.83 -7.85
C ILE A 424 3.80 0.25 -6.90
N TYR A 425 4.76 1.07 -6.51
CA TYR A 425 5.77 0.76 -5.52
C TYR A 425 5.42 1.42 -4.20
N ILE A 426 5.50 0.65 -3.12
CA ILE A 426 5.14 1.09 -1.78
C ILE A 426 6.37 0.92 -0.90
N THR A 427 7.03 2.03 -0.60
CA THR A 427 8.16 2.06 0.32
C THR A 427 7.65 2.32 1.72
N VAL A 428 7.91 1.38 2.63
CA VAL A 428 7.41 1.39 4.00
C VAL A 428 8.58 1.53 4.96
N SER A 429 8.47 2.51 5.85
CA SER A 429 9.35 2.72 7.00
C SER A 429 8.54 2.42 8.28
N PRO A 430 8.91 1.39 9.06
CA PRO A 430 8.22 1.08 10.30
C PRO A 430 8.37 2.19 11.34
N GLY A 431 7.28 2.49 12.05
CA GLY A 431 7.27 3.53 13.08
C GLY A 431 8.15 3.24 14.30
N GLY A 432 8.34 4.26 15.14
CA GLY A 432 9.19 4.19 16.34
C GLY A 432 8.75 3.15 17.38
N TRP A 433 7.48 2.72 17.35
CA TRP A 433 6.96 1.64 18.20
C TRP A 433 7.76 0.33 18.05
N THR A 434 8.32 0.07 16.86
CA THR A 434 9.11 -1.15 16.60
C THR A 434 10.38 -1.23 17.46
N LYS A 435 10.99 -0.10 17.83
CA LYS A 435 12.15 -0.05 18.73
C LYS A 435 11.83 -0.52 20.15
N HIS A 436 10.61 -0.27 20.61
CA HIS A 436 10.19 -0.59 21.98
C HIS A 436 9.47 -1.94 22.09
N PHE A 437 8.81 -2.39 21.01
CA PHE A 437 8.01 -3.62 21.03
C PHE A 437 8.60 -4.80 20.23
N LEU A 438 9.54 -4.55 19.32
CA LEU A 438 10.15 -5.55 18.41
C LEU A 438 11.68 -5.60 18.50
N ASN A 439 12.27 -5.16 19.60
CA ASN A 439 13.72 -5.17 19.75
C ASN A 439 14.23 -6.43 20.48
N ARG A 440 14.76 -7.38 19.70
CA ARG A 440 15.31 -8.65 20.22
C ARG A 440 16.51 -8.45 21.14
N ALA A 441 17.40 -7.50 20.83
CA ALA A 441 18.57 -7.20 21.64
C ALA A 441 18.18 -6.48 22.94
N GLY A 442 17.30 -5.47 22.84
CA GLY A 442 16.76 -4.74 23.97
C GLY A 442 15.97 -5.63 24.94
N ASN A 443 15.26 -6.65 24.44
CA ASN A 443 14.61 -7.64 25.30
C ASN A 443 15.59 -8.50 26.11
N LYS A 444 16.76 -8.84 25.54
CA LYS A 444 17.83 -9.50 26.31
C LYS A 444 18.43 -8.58 27.37
N ALA A 445 18.57 -7.29 27.04
CA ALA A 445 19.05 -6.25 27.96
C ALA A 445 18.00 -5.75 28.97
N ARG A 446 16.71 -6.12 28.79
CA ARG A 446 15.54 -5.62 29.54
C ARG A 446 15.26 -4.12 29.37
N GLU A 447 15.56 -3.59 28.20
CA GLU A 447 15.32 -2.20 27.83
C GLU A 447 14.12 -2.04 26.88
N ALA A 448 13.70 -3.14 26.24
CA ALA A 448 12.58 -3.15 25.30
C ALA A 448 11.86 -4.50 25.32
N LEU A 449 10.70 -4.58 24.70
CA LEU A 449 9.94 -5.79 24.51
C LEU A 449 10.25 -6.43 23.16
N TYR A 450 9.95 -7.73 23.05
CA TYR A 450 9.99 -8.48 21.80
C TYR A 450 8.75 -9.38 21.73
N GLN A 451 7.63 -8.83 21.25
CA GLN A 451 6.31 -9.49 21.28
C GLN A 451 5.83 -9.85 19.86
N PHE A 452 5.86 -11.14 19.55
CA PHE A 452 5.41 -11.65 18.26
C PHE A 452 4.66 -12.98 18.39
N GLY A 453 3.86 -13.30 17.38
CA GLY A 453 3.18 -14.57 17.17
C GLY A 453 3.42 -15.07 15.75
N PHE A 454 2.60 -16.01 15.29
CA PHE A 454 2.69 -16.57 13.95
C PHE A 454 1.35 -16.46 13.24
N LEU A 455 1.39 -16.10 11.96
CA LEU A 455 0.22 -16.01 11.10
C LEU A 455 0.35 -17.03 9.96
N ALA A 456 -0.76 -17.73 9.66
CA ALA A 456 -0.86 -18.57 8.49
C ALA A 456 -1.18 -17.72 7.25
N ARG A 457 -0.42 -17.92 6.17
CA ARG A 457 -0.55 -17.15 4.92
C ARG A 457 -1.94 -17.22 4.32
N ASP A 458 -2.61 -18.37 4.44
CA ASP A 458 -3.93 -18.60 3.86
C ASP A 458 -5.02 -17.70 4.50
N ILE A 459 -4.80 -17.16 5.69
CA ILE A 459 -5.70 -16.16 6.32
C ILE A 459 -5.79 -14.89 5.47
N LEU A 460 -4.69 -14.48 4.82
CA LEU A 460 -4.69 -13.29 3.95
C LEU A 460 -5.57 -13.46 2.71
N LYS A 461 -5.83 -14.71 2.30
CA LYS A 461 -6.64 -15.05 1.11
C LYS A 461 -8.13 -15.16 1.40
N ILE A 462 -8.56 -15.11 2.66
CA ILE A 462 -9.99 -15.17 3.02
C ILE A 462 -10.69 -13.94 2.45
N ASP A 463 -11.73 -14.15 1.65
CA ASP A 463 -12.54 -13.05 1.12
C ASP A 463 -13.37 -12.37 2.24
N PRO A 464 -13.10 -11.08 2.57
CA PRO A 464 -13.84 -10.38 3.61
C PRO A 464 -15.31 -10.15 3.27
N TYR A 465 -15.69 -10.06 1.99
CA TYR A 465 -17.07 -9.75 1.59
C TYR A 465 -18.04 -10.89 1.90
N HIS A 466 -17.60 -12.14 1.70
CA HIS A 466 -18.43 -13.32 1.94
C HIS A 466 -18.17 -13.98 3.30
N ASN A 467 -16.99 -13.78 3.89
CA ASN A 467 -16.51 -14.50 5.08
C ASN A 467 -15.90 -13.57 6.13
N GLU A 468 -16.52 -12.41 6.32
CA GLU A 468 -16.09 -11.37 7.25
C GLU A 468 -15.75 -11.91 8.66
N LEU A 469 -16.65 -12.70 9.24
CA LEU A 469 -16.50 -13.21 10.61
C LEU A 469 -15.32 -14.17 10.74
N ALA A 470 -15.12 -15.04 9.75
CA ALA A 470 -13.99 -15.97 9.74
C ALA A 470 -12.65 -15.22 9.75
N LEU A 471 -12.53 -14.16 8.95
CA LEU A 471 -11.34 -13.34 8.90
C LEU A 471 -11.11 -12.57 10.21
N ARG A 472 -12.16 -11.95 10.78
CA ARG A 472 -12.07 -11.28 12.09
C ARG A 472 -11.60 -12.24 13.18
N LEU A 473 -12.17 -13.44 13.25
CA LEU A 473 -11.78 -14.47 14.22
C LEU A 473 -10.35 -14.94 13.99
N ALA A 474 -9.95 -15.25 12.76
CA ALA A 474 -8.59 -15.68 12.44
C ALA A 474 -7.54 -14.65 12.89
N ILE A 475 -7.80 -13.36 12.65
CA ILE A 475 -6.92 -12.27 13.09
C ILE A 475 -6.90 -12.17 14.62
N GLN A 476 -8.08 -12.14 15.27
CA GLN A 476 -8.16 -12.02 16.73
C GLN A 476 -7.48 -13.19 17.43
N LEU A 477 -7.73 -14.42 16.98
CA LEU A 477 -7.11 -15.63 17.52
C LEU A 477 -5.59 -15.59 17.34
N THR A 478 -5.10 -15.06 16.21
CA THR A 478 -3.65 -14.89 15.98
C THR A 478 -3.02 -13.91 16.98
N LEU A 479 -3.70 -12.78 17.25
CA LEU A 479 -3.23 -11.78 18.21
C LEU A 479 -3.28 -12.31 19.66
N ASP A 480 -4.33 -13.04 20.01
CA ASP A 480 -4.54 -13.62 21.34
C ASP A 480 -3.59 -14.79 21.64
N ALA A 481 -3.20 -15.56 20.62
CA ALA A 481 -2.49 -16.83 20.78
C ALA A 481 -1.22 -16.70 21.63
N ARG A 482 -0.42 -15.65 21.45
CA ARG A 482 0.78 -15.40 22.27
C ARG A 482 0.45 -15.13 23.73
N VAL A 483 -0.56 -14.29 23.98
CA VAL A 483 -0.93 -13.88 25.34
C VAL A 483 -1.49 -15.07 26.10
N ARG A 484 -2.42 -15.79 25.45
CA ARG A 484 -3.07 -16.97 26.00
C ARG A 484 -2.15 -18.18 26.07
N ALA A 485 -1.11 -18.25 25.24
CA ALA A 485 -0.14 -19.33 25.29
C ALA A 485 0.36 -19.53 26.72
N ARG A 486 0.48 -18.50 27.57
CA ARG A 486 0.94 -18.58 28.97
C ARG A 486 -0.06 -19.21 29.95
N ASN A 487 -1.33 -19.32 29.57
CA ASN A 487 -2.40 -19.84 30.42
C ASN A 487 -2.32 -21.37 30.54
N GLN A 488 -3.05 -21.92 31.53
CA GLN A 488 -3.23 -23.37 31.70
C GLN A 488 -4.00 -23.96 30.51
N ASN A 489 -5.11 -23.31 30.11
CA ASN A 489 -5.90 -23.64 28.92
C ASN A 489 -5.76 -22.54 27.86
N PRO A 490 -4.72 -22.56 27.01
CA PRO A 490 -4.44 -21.48 26.06
C PRO A 490 -5.45 -21.37 24.93
N TYR A 491 -6.17 -22.46 24.64
CA TYR A 491 -7.07 -22.56 23.48
C TYR A 491 -8.55 -22.55 23.86
N GLU A 492 -8.92 -22.45 25.15
CA GLU A 492 -10.32 -22.43 25.59
C GLU A 492 -10.93 -21.03 25.36
N TYR A 493 -12.04 -21.00 24.63
CA TYR A 493 -12.81 -19.80 24.35
C TYR A 493 -14.29 -20.01 24.64
N LYS A 494 -14.97 -18.91 24.91
CA LYS A 494 -16.42 -18.83 24.97
C LYS A 494 -16.92 -18.03 23.78
N VAL A 495 -17.99 -18.50 23.13
CA VAL A 495 -18.50 -17.89 21.89
C VAL A 495 -18.81 -16.41 22.07
N VAL A 496 -19.48 -16.01 23.16
CA VAL A 496 -19.82 -14.60 23.42
C VAL A 496 -18.59 -13.70 23.42
N HIS A 497 -17.46 -14.12 24.01
CA HIS A 497 -16.26 -13.30 24.07
C HIS A 497 -15.60 -13.12 22.70
N LEU A 498 -15.60 -14.19 21.88
CA LEU A 498 -15.09 -14.10 20.51
C LEU A 498 -15.96 -13.17 19.66
N LEU A 499 -17.28 -13.26 19.80
CA LEU A 499 -18.22 -12.38 19.10
C LEU A 499 -18.12 -10.93 19.57
N GLU A 500 -17.96 -10.67 20.87
CA GLU A 500 -17.82 -9.30 21.41
C GLU A 500 -16.55 -8.60 20.91
N GLU A 501 -15.46 -9.33 20.71
CA GLU A 501 -14.25 -8.77 20.11
C GLU A 501 -14.42 -8.55 18.60
N ALA A 502 -15.11 -9.46 17.90
CA ALA A 502 -15.33 -9.36 16.46
C ALA A 502 -16.39 -8.30 16.06
N PHE A 503 -17.47 -8.15 16.83
CA PHE A 503 -18.65 -7.34 16.48
C PHE A 503 -18.99 -6.25 17.49
N PRO A 504 -19.74 -5.21 17.07
CA PRO A 504 -20.45 -4.32 17.97
C PRO A 504 -21.36 -5.09 18.93
N ARG A 505 -21.34 -4.73 20.22
CA ARG A 505 -22.21 -5.35 21.23
C ARG A 505 -23.68 -5.23 20.89
N ARG A 506 -24.07 -4.12 20.25
CA ARG A 506 -25.44 -3.87 19.77
C ARG A 506 -25.95 -5.00 18.88
N ASP A 507 -25.13 -5.51 17.97
CA ASP A 507 -25.56 -6.56 17.02
C ASP A 507 -25.79 -7.89 17.73
N ILE A 508 -24.98 -8.18 18.75
CA ILE A 508 -25.16 -9.36 19.62
C ILE A 508 -26.44 -9.23 20.44
N SER A 509 -26.71 -8.04 21.00
CA SER A 509 -27.95 -7.76 21.73
C SER A 509 -29.18 -7.89 20.82
N LEU A 510 -29.15 -7.33 19.62
CA LEU A 510 -30.24 -7.46 18.65
C LEU A 510 -30.50 -8.92 18.26
N ALA A 511 -29.46 -9.76 18.20
CA ALA A 511 -29.60 -11.18 17.92
C ALA A 511 -30.23 -12.00 19.08
N LEU A 512 -30.27 -11.45 20.30
CA LEU A 512 -31.00 -12.05 21.43
C LEU A 512 -32.50 -11.79 21.35
N ASP A 513 -32.88 -10.63 20.81
CA ASP A 513 -34.29 -10.18 20.76
C ASP A 513 -34.99 -10.56 19.45
N ASP A 514 -34.28 -10.53 18.32
CA ASP A 514 -34.85 -10.80 16.98
C ASP A 514 -34.44 -12.19 16.47
N LYS A 515 -35.45 -13.03 16.18
CA LYS A 515 -35.30 -14.39 15.64
C LYS A 515 -34.56 -14.43 14.29
N TYR A 516 -34.77 -13.45 13.40
CA TYR A 516 -34.10 -13.38 12.10
C TYR A 516 -32.62 -13.05 12.28
N LYS A 517 -32.31 -12.05 13.11
CA LYS A 517 -30.91 -11.68 13.45
C LYS A 517 -30.19 -12.81 14.18
N SER A 518 -30.88 -13.48 15.09
CA SER A 518 -30.41 -14.69 15.77
C SER A 518 -29.98 -15.79 14.78
N ARG A 519 -30.84 -16.09 13.80
CA ARG A 519 -30.56 -17.10 12.77
C ARG A 519 -29.42 -16.67 11.85
N ASP A 520 -29.34 -15.40 11.50
CA ASP A 520 -28.26 -14.86 10.66
C ASP A 520 -26.91 -14.93 11.37
N LEU A 521 -26.83 -14.49 12.64
CA LEU A 521 -25.62 -14.55 13.44
C LEU A 521 -25.13 -16.00 13.59
N ARG A 522 -26.04 -16.95 13.88
CA ARG A 522 -25.71 -18.37 13.93
C ARG A 522 -25.18 -18.86 12.58
N ARG A 523 -25.84 -18.55 11.47
CA ARG A 523 -25.39 -18.94 10.12
C ARG A 523 -23.98 -18.40 9.82
N ARG A 524 -23.71 -17.14 10.15
CA ARG A 524 -22.38 -16.52 9.97
C ARG A 524 -21.33 -17.20 10.84
N TRP A 525 -21.67 -17.51 12.08
CA TRP A 525 -20.81 -18.25 13.02
C TRP A 525 -20.47 -19.64 12.50
N ASP A 526 -21.49 -20.43 12.12
CA ASP A 526 -21.29 -21.79 11.61
C ASP A 526 -20.44 -21.78 10.34
N LYS A 527 -20.72 -20.87 9.40
CA LYS A 527 -19.91 -20.69 8.18
C LYS A 527 -18.45 -20.32 8.51
N ALA A 528 -18.24 -19.49 9.53
CA ALA A 528 -16.90 -19.07 9.94
C ALA A 528 -16.09 -20.23 10.52
N LEU A 529 -16.68 -21.09 11.35
CA LEU A 529 -15.99 -22.26 11.90
C LEU A 529 -15.61 -23.25 10.79
N THR A 530 -16.52 -23.54 9.87
CA THR A 530 -16.24 -24.43 8.72
C THR A 530 -15.06 -23.92 7.89
N LEU A 531 -15.02 -22.61 7.59
CA LEU A 531 -13.91 -22.04 6.82
C LEU A 531 -12.58 -22.07 7.60
N LEU A 532 -12.61 -21.88 8.92
CA LEU A 532 -11.42 -22.00 9.75
C LEU A 532 -10.88 -23.44 9.73
N GLU A 533 -11.76 -24.44 9.83
CA GLU A 533 -11.39 -25.86 9.70
C GLU A 533 -10.78 -26.17 8.33
N GLU A 534 -11.37 -25.66 7.23
CA GLU A 534 -10.82 -25.80 5.86
C GLU A 534 -9.41 -25.22 5.71
N ILE A 535 -9.11 -24.13 6.43
CA ILE A 535 -7.77 -23.48 6.44
C ILE A 535 -6.79 -24.22 7.38
N GLY A 536 -7.27 -25.21 8.13
CA GLY A 536 -6.47 -26.09 8.98
C GLY A 536 -6.46 -25.72 10.47
N TRP A 537 -7.41 -24.91 10.94
CA TRP A 537 -7.62 -24.72 12.38
C TRP A 537 -8.30 -25.96 12.97
N GLU A 538 -7.88 -26.38 14.17
CA GLU A 538 -8.51 -27.50 14.87
C GLU A 538 -9.51 -26.95 15.89
N ILE A 539 -10.77 -27.37 15.79
CA ILE A 539 -11.85 -26.92 16.67
C ILE A 539 -12.40 -28.12 17.44
N GLU A 540 -12.30 -28.08 18.77
CA GLU A 540 -12.91 -29.08 19.65
C GLU A 540 -14.07 -28.43 20.41
N TYR A 541 -15.24 -29.06 20.37
CA TYR A 541 -16.46 -28.55 20.97
C TYR A 541 -16.70 -29.18 22.34
N ASP A 542 -16.98 -28.38 23.36
CA ASP A 542 -17.36 -28.89 24.69
C ASP A 542 -18.75 -29.56 24.59
N PRO A 543 -18.89 -30.87 24.86
CA PRO A 543 -20.16 -31.58 24.71
C PRO A 543 -21.26 -31.07 25.66
N ASP A 544 -20.90 -30.52 26.82
CA ASP A 544 -21.86 -30.09 27.83
C ASP A 544 -22.51 -28.76 27.44
N THR A 545 -21.68 -27.80 27.05
CA THR A 545 -22.11 -26.44 26.71
C THR A 545 -22.42 -26.28 25.22
N TYR A 546 -21.78 -27.05 24.34
CA TYR A 546 -21.95 -27.04 22.87
C TYR A 546 -22.31 -28.44 22.32
N PRO A 547 -23.56 -28.90 22.52
CA PRO A 547 -24.00 -30.22 22.10
C PRO A 547 -24.08 -30.37 20.58
N GLU A 548 -23.94 -31.61 20.09
CA GLU A 548 -23.86 -31.94 18.67
C GLU A 548 -24.95 -31.33 17.79
N TRP A 549 -26.21 -31.32 18.23
CA TRP A 549 -27.33 -30.81 17.44
C TRP A 549 -27.31 -29.29 17.18
N ILE A 550 -26.45 -28.53 17.87
CA ILE A 550 -26.24 -27.08 17.64
C ILE A 550 -25.00 -26.81 16.78
N ARG A 551 -24.07 -27.77 16.67
CA ARG A 551 -22.79 -27.61 15.96
C ARG A 551 -22.98 -27.36 14.46
N PRO A 552 -21.99 -26.76 13.77
CA PRO A 552 -22.01 -26.62 12.32
C PRO A 552 -22.17 -27.99 11.64
N ASN A 553 -22.94 -28.04 10.53
CA ASN A 553 -23.13 -29.23 9.69
C ASN A 553 -23.58 -30.52 10.41
N SER A 554 -24.24 -30.40 11.56
CA SER A 554 -24.68 -31.55 12.34
C SER A 554 -25.99 -32.14 11.81
N ASP A 555 -25.97 -33.45 11.54
CA ASP A 555 -27.15 -34.24 11.15
C ASP A 555 -27.90 -34.83 12.36
N THR A 556 -27.46 -34.54 13.59
CA THR A 556 -28.09 -35.12 14.78
C THR A 556 -29.51 -34.58 15.02
N PRO A 557 -30.45 -35.47 15.40
CA PRO A 557 -31.84 -35.07 15.63
C PRO A 557 -31.94 -34.13 16.84
N LYS A 558 -32.76 -33.09 16.70
CA LYS A 558 -32.98 -32.10 17.76
C LYS A 558 -33.70 -32.74 18.95
N PRO A 559 -33.25 -32.50 20.21
CA PRO A 559 -33.91 -33.04 21.40
C PRO A 559 -35.38 -32.61 21.51
N LYS A 560 -36.27 -33.45 22.06
CA LYS A 560 -37.73 -33.16 22.14
C LYS A 560 -38.07 -31.80 22.76
N ASP A 561 -37.26 -31.34 23.73
CA ASP A 561 -37.46 -30.06 24.43
C ASP A 561 -36.69 -28.87 23.81
N TRP A 562 -36.11 -29.00 22.62
CA TRP A 562 -35.27 -27.95 22.01
C TRP A 562 -35.98 -26.59 21.87
N ARG A 563 -37.31 -26.59 21.69
CA ARG A 563 -38.13 -25.39 21.56
C ARG A 563 -38.28 -24.60 22.87
N LYS A 564 -38.03 -25.23 24.01
CA LYS A 564 -38.05 -24.58 25.35
C LYS A 564 -36.73 -23.87 25.65
N VAL A 565 -35.69 -24.12 24.86
CA VAL A 565 -34.35 -23.55 25.03
C VAL A 565 -34.13 -22.44 24.01
N LYS A 566 -33.70 -21.27 24.46
CA LYS A 566 -33.21 -20.22 23.56
C LYS A 566 -31.85 -20.62 23.00
N VAL A 567 -31.87 -21.19 21.79
CA VAL A 567 -30.69 -21.73 21.10
C VAL A 567 -29.54 -20.71 21.02
N ILE A 568 -29.85 -19.43 20.80
CA ILE A 568 -28.84 -18.37 20.71
C ILE A 568 -28.16 -18.07 22.04
N GLU A 569 -28.91 -18.05 23.15
CA GLU A 569 -28.33 -17.88 24.48
C GLU A 569 -27.40 -19.05 24.80
N ARG A 570 -27.80 -20.27 24.45
CA ARG A 570 -26.94 -21.46 24.61
C ARG A 570 -25.70 -21.38 23.74
N LEU A 571 -25.82 -20.95 22.47
CA LEU A 571 -24.69 -20.75 21.57
C LEU A 571 -23.70 -19.72 22.14
N LEU A 572 -24.17 -18.58 22.64
CA LEU A 572 -23.31 -17.54 23.23
C LEU A 572 -22.56 -18.03 24.48
N GLN A 573 -23.18 -18.92 25.26
CA GLN A 573 -22.56 -19.50 26.45
C GLN A 573 -21.66 -20.70 26.15
N ALA A 574 -21.68 -21.22 24.93
CA ALA A 574 -20.93 -22.40 24.53
C ALA A 574 -19.42 -22.18 24.64
N LYS A 575 -18.72 -23.25 25.02
CA LYS A 575 -17.26 -23.31 25.08
C LYS A 575 -16.71 -24.14 23.91
N LEU A 576 -15.57 -23.73 23.40
CA LEU A 576 -14.83 -24.48 22.39
C LEU A 576 -13.33 -24.24 22.54
N ASN A 577 -12.53 -25.25 22.20
CA ASN A 577 -11.10 -25.12 22.05
C ASN A 577 -10.76 -24.85 20.59
N ILE A 578 -10.06 -23.76 20.31
CA ILE A 578 -9.63 -23.40 18.95
C ILE A 578 -8.11 -23.38 18.90
N ARG A 579 -7.51 -24.33 18.20
CA ARG A 579 -6.05 -24.40 18.01
C ARG A 579 -5.67 -23.86 16.62
N PRO A 580 -4.62 -23.02 16.54
CA PRO A 580 -4.12 -22.54 15.27
C PRO A 580 -3.51 -23.67 14.44
N PRO A 581 -3.41 -23.50 13.11
CA PRO A 581 -2.91 -24.53 12.20
C PRO A 581 -1.47 -24.94 12.52
N HIS A 582 -1.17 -26.22 12.33
CA HIS A 582 0.19 -26.75 12.49
C HIS A 582 1.18 -26.10 11.49
N PRO A 583 2.43 -25.77 11.88
CA PRO A 583 3.09 -25.98 13.19
C PRO A 583 2.93 -24.87 14.25
N ILE A 584 1.99 -23.93 14.14
CA ILE A 584 1.90 -22.78 15.08
C ILE A 584 1.83 -23.21 16.56
N PRO A 585 1.01 -24.19 16.98
CA PRO A 585 0.97 -24.62 18.37
C PRO A 585 2.35 -25.05 18.91
N VAL A 586 3.13 -25.77 18.11
CA VAL A 586 4.48 -26.23 18.47
C VAL A 586 5.47 -25.06 18.53
N LEU A 587 5.31 -24.05 17.68
CA LEU A 587 6.14 -22.85 17.72
C LEU A 587 5.82 -21.97 18.94
N LEU A 588 4.56 -21.92 19.37
CA LEU A 588 4.12 -21.20 20.56
C LEU A 588 4.59 -21.86 21.86
N THR A 589 4.65 -23.20 21.93
CA THR A 589 5.22 -23.89 23.11
C THR A 589 6.72 -23.61 23.25
N LYS A 590 7.47 -23.58 22.13
CA LYS A 590 8.89 -23.16 22.10
C LYS A 590 9.12 -21.70 22.54
N LEU A 591 8.09 -20.85 22.51
CA LEU A 591 8.14 -19.48 23.04
C LEU A 591 7.87 -19.41 24.54
N LYS A 592 7.10 -20.37 25.07
CA LYS A 592 6.72 -20.51 26.49
C LYS A 592 7.91 -20.96 27.32
N ASP A 593 8.62 -21.95 26.81
CA ASP A 593 9.90 -22.39 27.35
C ASP A 593 10.98 -21.65 26.58
N PRO A 594 11.53 -20.51 27.06
CA PRO A 594 12.90 -20.22 26.69
C PRO A 594 13.61 -21.52 27.04
N LYS A 595 14.28 -22.16 26.07
CA LYS A 595 15.19 -23.28 26.38
C LYS A 595 15.77 -22.94 27.73
N PRO A 596 15.58 -23.74 28.80
CA PRO A 596 16.53 -23.64 29.89
C PRO A 596 17.85 -23.58 29.14
N GLN A 597 18.68 -22.57 29.43
CA GLN A 597 20.10 -22.73 29.14
C GLN A 597 20.36 -24.19 29.40
N LYS A 598 20.95 -24.92 28.44
CA LYS A 598 21.51 -26.22 28.79
C LYS A 598 22.33 -25.90 30.05
N ALA A 599 21.76 -26.12 31.24
CA ALA A 599 22.44 -26.73 32.34
C ALA A 599 23.04 -27.88 31.60
N LEU A 600 24.36 -27.78 31.37
CA LEU A 600 25.07 -28.76 30.61
C LEU A 600 24.65 -30.09 31.23
N ALA A 601 23.72 -30.77 30.56
CA ALA A 601 23.55 -32.19 30.79
C ALA A 601 24.96 -32.69 30.47
N PRO A 602 25.61 -33.37 31.43
CA PRO A 602 27.01 -33.73 31.31
C PRO A 602 27.13 -34.50 30.00
N GLU A 603 27.73 -33.86 28.99
CA GLU A 603 28.14 -34.58 27.81
C GLU A 603 29.27 -35.53 28.24
N PRO A 604 29.36 -36.69 27.57
CA PRO A 604 30.05 -37.84 28.08
C PRO A 604 31.50 -37.51 28.39
N SER A 605 32.02 -38.15 29.44
CA SER A 605 33.41 -38.19 29.84
C SER A 605 34.38 -38.21 28.65
N HIS A 606 34.77 -37.03 28.18
CA HIS A 606 36.07 -36.81 27.58
C HIS A 606 37.00 -36.50 28.74
N LEU A 607 37.74 -37.53 29.14
CA LEU A 607 38.92 -37.40 29.97
C LEU A 607 39.81 -36.28 29.38
N ASP A 608 40.29 -35.40 30.26
CA ASP A 608 41.32 -34.38 30.06
C ASP A 608 40.93 -32.96 29.58
N THR A 609 39.89 -32.33 30.13
CA THR A 609 39.79 -30.85 30.14
C THR A 609 40.32 -30.26 31.44
N LEU A 610 41.25 -29.29 31.34
CA LEU A 610 41.92 -28.67 32.48
C LEU A 610 40.94 -27.83 33.35
N THR A 611 40.67 -28.28 34.57
CA THR A 611 39.74 -27.63 35.50
C THR A 611 40.38 -26.51 36.34
N GLY A 612 39.57 -25.56 36.84
CA GLY A 612 40.05 -24.48 37.72
C GLY A 612 40.76 -24.97 38.98
N ASP A 613 40.33 -26.12 39.53
CA ASP A 613 40.96 -26.73 40.70
C ASP A 613 42.33 -27.34 40.39
N THR A 614 42.53 -27.96 39.21
CA THR A 614 43.85 -28.47 38.80
C THR A 614 44.85 -27.33 38.56
N ILE A 615 44.40 -26.20 38.00
CA ILE A 615 45.22 -24.98 37.86
C ILE A 615 45.64 -24.45 39.25
N LYS A 616 44.70 -24.39 40.20
CA LYS A 616 44.95 -23.93 41.56
C LYS A 616 45.90 -24.86 42.32
N LEU A 617 45.75 -26.18 42.14
CA LEU A 617 46.61 -27.19 42.75
C LEU A 617 48.02 -27.12 42.17
N GLY A 618 48.17 -27.17 40.85
CA GLY A 618 49.48 -27.07 40.19
C GLY A 618 50.20 -25.75 40.51
N ARG A 619 49.47 -24.64 40.64
CA ARG A 619 50.06 -23.36 41.09
C ARG A 619 50.59 -23.46 42.53
N ARG A 620 49.84 -24.09 43.43
CA ARG A 620 50.19 -24.25 44.85
C ARG A 620 51.37 -25.21 45.05
N GLU A 621 51.42 -26.31 44.31
CA GLU A 621 52.54 -27.25 44.35
C GLU A 621 53.87 -26.61 43.91
N ARG A 622 53.79 -25.61 43.03
CA ARG A 622 54.96 -24.81 42.64
C ARG A 622 55.25 -23.61 43.55
N GLY A 623 54.45 -23.40 44.60
CA GLY A 623 54.62 -22.28 45.52
C GLY A 623 54.32 -20.90 44.91
N TRP A 624 53.67 -20.84 43.74
CA TRP A 624 53.42 -19.58 43.04
C TRP A 624 52.17 -18.89 43.56
N SER A 625 52.20 -17.55 43.65
CA SER A 625 51.04 -16.70 43.83
C SER A 625 50.26 -16.54 42.53
N ARG A 626 48.99 -16.12 42.62
CA ARG A 626 48.17 -15.83 41.42
C ARG A 626 48.78 -14.74 40.54
N LYS A 627 49.50 -13.79 41.15
CA LYS A 627 50.18 -12.69 40.46
C LYS A 627 51.39 -13.19 39.66
N GLU A 628 52.13 -14.15 40.19
CA GLU A 628 53.26 -14.76 39.49
C GLU A 628 52.81 -15.62 38.32
N LEU A 629 51.78 -16.46 38.51
CA LEU A 629 51.20 -17.24 37.40
C LEU A 629 50.63 -16.33 36.30
N ALA A 630 49.98 -15.24 36.69
CA ALA A 630 49.49 -14.22 35.77
C ALA A 630 50.64 -13.57 34.97
N GLY A 631 51.76 -13.27 35.64
CA GLY A 631 52.98 -12.74 35.02
C GLY A 631 53.59 -13.69 33.98
N PHE A 632 53.66 -14.99 34.27
CA PHE A 632 54.18 -15.99 33.32
C PHE A 632 53.27 -16.20 32.10
N LEU A 633 51.97 -15.93 32.23
CA LEU A 633 50.97 -16.11 31.18
C LEU A 633 50.65 -14.83 30.40
N GLY A 634 51.13 -13.66 30.85
CA GLY A 634 50.81 -12.37 30.25
C GLY A 634 49.34 -11.94 30.44
N ILE A 635 48.69 -12.42 31.50
CA ILE A 635 47.27 -12.13 31.83
C ILE A 635 47.18 -11.41 33.18
N SER A 636 46.00 -10.90 33.54
CA SER A 636 45.82 -10.23 34.84
C SER A 636 45.65 -11.24 35.99
N GLN A 637 46.06 -10.84 37.19
CA GLN A 637 45.88 -11.65 38.41
C GLN A 637 44.40 -11.99 38.67
N ASP A 638 43.49 -11.06 38.39
CA ASP A 638 42.04 -11.29 38.53
C ASP A 638 41.52 -12.30 37.51
N TYR A 639 42.11 -12.33 36.30
CA TYR A 639 41.79 -13.33 35.29
C TYR A 639 42.19 -14.74 35.76
N VAL A 640 43.38 -14.92 36.34
CA VAL A 640 43.78 -16.19 36.96
C VAL A 640 42.82 -16.58 38.08
N GLY A 641 42.38 -15.63 38.91
CA GLY A 641 41.38 -15.87 39.95
C GLY A 641 40.02 -16.37 39.40
N LYS A 642 39.58 -15.84 38.25
CA LYS A 642 38.35 -16.27 37.57
C LYS A 642 38.49 -17.66 36.94
N LEU A 643 39.66 -18.01 36.42
CA LEU A 643 39.95 -19.36 35.93
C LEU A 643 39.93 -20.39 37.07
N GLU A 644 40.58 -20.10 38.20
CA GLU A 644 40.58 -20.99 39.37
C GLU A 644 39.19 -21.21 39.98
N ARG A 645 38.29 -20.23 39.85
CA ARG A 645 36.89 -20.34 40.34
C ARG A 645 35.95 -21.01 39.34
N GLY A 646 36.38 -21.25 38.11
CA GLY A 646 35.52 -21.76 37.04
C GLY A 646 34.55 -20.70 36.47
N ASP A 647 34.73 -19.42 36.81
CA ASP A 647 33.90 -18.30 36.30
C ASP A 647 34.15 -18.05 34.80
N ARG A 648 35.27 -18.54 34.27
CA ARG A 648 35.62 -18.50 32.84
C ARG A 648 36.20 -19.84 32.39
N SER A 649 35.81 -20.28 31.19
CA SER A 649 36.44 -21.42 30.53
C SER A 649 37.87 -21.06 30.07
N VAL A 650 38.78 -22.02 30.21
CA VAL A 650 40.14 -21.93 29.66
C VAL A 650 40.03 -22.05 28.13
N THR A 651 40.68 -21.17 27.38
CA THR A 651 40.81 -21.32 25.93
C THR A 651 41.92 -22.30 25.59
N ASP A 652 41.83 -23.02 24.48
CA ASP A 652 42.78 -24.08 24.09
C ASP A 652 44.25 -23.61 24.06
N GLU A 653 44.50 -22.38 23.61
CA GLU A 653 45.83 -21.76 23.63
C GLU A 653 46.36 -21.53 25.05
N LEU A 654 45.47 -21.16 25.97
CA LEU A 654 45.81 -20.91 27.36
C LEU A 654 45.98 -22.21 28.13
N GLU A 655 45.19 -23.24 27.81
CA GLU A 655 45.29 -24.57 28.39
C GLU A 655 46.66 -25.19 28.10
N THR A 656 47.13 -25.10 26.85
CA THR A 656 48.45 -25.60 26.45
C THR A 656 49.58 -24.93 27.23
N LYS A 657 49.49 -23.61 27.43
CA LYS A 657 50.47 -22.85 28.23
C LYS A 657 50.40 -23.21 29.72
N LEU A 658 49.20 -23.37 30.26
CA LEU A 658 48.98 -23.75 31.66
C LEU A 658 49.51 -25.15 31.97
N ARG A 659 49.22 -26.15 31.13
CA ARG A 659 49.74 -27.52 31.29
C ARG A 659 51.27 -27.54 31.27
N LYS A 660 51.89 -26.85 30.31
CA LYS A 660 53.35 -26.71 30.22
C LYS A 660 53.96 -26.00 31.43
N LEU A 661 53.37 -24.88 31.86
CA LEU A 661 53.88 -24.09 32.98
C LEU A 661 53.69 -24.76 34.32
N LEU A 662 52.60 -25.50 34.51
CA LEU A 662 52.28 -26.16 35.78
C LEU A 662 52.81 -27.61 35.86
N LYS A 663 53.31 -28.20 34.76
CA LYS A 663 53.65 -29.65 34.66
C LYS A 663 52.47 -30.51 35.06
N LEU A 664 51.30 -30.16 34.52
CA LEU A 664 50.12 -31.01 34.62
C LEU A 664 50.24 -31.97 33.43
N ASP A 665 50.38 -33.27 33.71
CA ASP A 665 50.64 -34.29 32.69
C ASP A 665 49.57 -34.26 31.57
N HIS A 666 49.98 -34.70 30.38
CA HIS A 666 49.21 -34.62 29.13
C HIS A 666 47.82 -35.23 29.24
#